data_AF-A0A9J7IWZ0-F1
#
_entry.id   AF-A0A9J7IWZ0-F1
#
_cell.length_a   1.000
_cell.length_b   1.000
_cell.length_c   1.000
_cell.angle_alpha   90.00
_cell.angle_beta   90.00
_cell.angle_gamma   90.00
#
_symmetry.space_group_name_H-M   'P 1'
#
loop_
_entity.id
_entity.type
_entity.pdbx_description
1 polymer ?
#
loop_
_entity_poly.entity_id
_entity_poly.type
_entity_poly.pdbx_seq_one_letter_code
_entity_poly.pdbx_strand_id
1 'polypeptide(L)'
;MYQNIGLVLCFVVFLCIFSVFSVTVSEHHHVHCTHEHPKADEVIRGVHIEPAHIVKKRSIDQPLRISIFYDHSVYRLEPEKFDMINNTILPEAVKFWEQALKVRKTGGPIKLNRKCPTRQVFVRDGRTHCIDQCNAETMCGEVKVPEEHLNLCYVCNSTGHNCRSLPRNVRIEEEVPTEIDGNSINEGTEVPQVADPEVDYSGVEDTDFVLYVSAVETERCRRGQTVAYASHCQQESALDRPVAGHANFCPGELSTNNRDLPSVLSTVKHEMLHALGFSVSLFAFYRDENGEPLTERRPDTGNPPMDEELQIHKWSDRVVKNITRKNWMIRGGYMERTFHMVVTPRVVQEVRDHFNCSELEGAELEDQGGDGTALTHWEKRIFENEAMTGTHTQNSVFSRITFALMEDTGWYRANYEHATPLDWGKGLGCKFSMVSCKQWLNSQSVTNGTTEKERKNPAPFCERIKGNPLRTECSPRRNAVVLCNLVRHDTILPRAYQHFDTLPNVAPGEEAHYGGSVSLADYCPYLQEFTWRHKSVLVRGSRCSYEENTPKSDVNFALENYGAHSKCFDHSDRVWEQKSCRQIREWQHWGSGCYKYKCESGRLHIVVGNYSYTCYHASQVLQIRIIKKGWLHKGGVVCPPCREVCKEEFASRNEYCKGGEEPLPPNLYRNDILTCSAVTLTSPAFLVTAILNLIFSLQK
;
A
#
# COMPACT_ATOMS: atom_id res chain seq x y z
N MET A 1 15.67 -55.23 30.16
CA MET A 1 14.55 -54.32 29.85
C MET A 1 14.57 -53.06 30.74
N TYR A 2 15.75 -52.51 31.06
CA TYR A 2 15.92 -51.33 31.92
C TYR A 2 17.13 -50.48 31.49
N GLN A 3 17.26 -50.21 30.19
CA GLN A 3 18.36 -49.35 29.70
C GLN A 3 17.97 -48.40 28.55
N ASN A 4 16.71 -48.42 28.09
CA ASN A 4 16.22 -47.57 27.00
C ASN A 4 15.21 -46.49 27.42
N ILE A 5 14.92 -46.33 28.72
CA ILE A 5 13.94 -45.33 29.20
C ILE A 5 14.63 -43.99 29.54
N GLY A 6 15.92 -44.01 29.89
CA GLY A 6 16.68 -42.80 30.25
C GLY A 6 17.00 -41.88 29.06
N LEU A 7 17.29 -42.43 27.88
CA LEU A 7 17.58 -41.62 26.69
C LEU A 7 16.32 -40.98 26.09
N VAL A 8 15.18 -41.68 26.14
CA VAL A 8 13.91 -41.17 25.60
C VAL A 8 13.36 -40.04 26.48
N LEU A 9 13.49 -40.12 27.81
CA LEU A 9 13.09 -39.01 28.69
C LEU A 9 13.99 -37.78 28.54
N CYS A 10 15.30 -37.96 28.31
CA CYS A 10 16.21 -36.83 28.04
C CYS A 10 15.90 -36.15 26.70
N PHE A 11 15.55 -36.90 25.65
CA PHE A 11 15.16 -36.33 24.35
C PHE A 11 13.78 -35.65 24.39
N VAL A 12 12.81 -36.20 25.14
CA VAL A 12 11.48 -35.60 25.27
C VAL A 12 11.50 -34.35 26.16
N VAL A 13 12.38 -34.29 27.18
CA VAL A 13 12.58 -33.06 27.97
C VAL A 13 13.36 -32.01 27.18
N PHE A 14 14.31 -32.40 26.32
CA PHE A 14 14.96 -31.46 25.40
C PHE A 14 13.99 -30.90 24.36
N LEU A 15 13.08 -31.71 23.80
CA LEU A 15 12.08 -31.25 22.83
C LEU A 15 10.94 -30.42 23.46
N CYS A 16 10.54 -30.72 24.70
CA CYS A 16 9.47 -29.98 25.39
C CYS A 16 9.92 -28.64 25.99
N ILE A 17 11.22 -28.38 26.15
CA ILE A 17 11.74 -27.06 26.57
C ILE A 17 11.84 -26.09 25.37
N PHE A 18 11.84 -26.58 24.13
CA PHE A 18 11.89 -25.75 22.92
C PHE A 18 10.53 -25.38 22.32
N SER A 19 9.40 -25.85 22.86
CA SER A 19 8.05 -25.48 22.37
C SER A 19 7.52 -24.16 22.96
N VAL A 20 8.41 -23.21 23.28
CA VAL A 20 8.02 -21.88 23.72
C VAL A 20 7.64 -21.04 22.50
N PHE A 21 6.37 -20.61 22.45
CA PHE A 21 5.83 -19.54 21.61
C PHE A 21 6.74 -19.07 20.46
N SER A 22 6.82 -19.85 19.38
CA SER A 22 7.45 -19.38 18.15
C SER A 22 6.54 -18.35 17.49
N VAL A 23 6.68 -17.10 17.93
CA VAL A 23 6.16 -15.94 17.20
C VAL A 23 7.12 -15.73 16.03
N THR A 24 6.66 -16.08 14.83
CA THR A 24 7.44 -15.90 13.61
C THR A 24 7.18 -14.50 13.05
N VAL A 25 8.23 -13.80 12.66
CA VAL A 25 8.07 -12.60 11.83
C VAL A 25 7.76 -13.07 10.41
N SER A 26 6.53 -12.86 9.98
CA SER A 26 6.14 -13.08 8.58
C SER A 26 6.32 -11.76 7.85
N GLU A 27 7.11 -11.77 6.79
CA GLU A 27 6.89 -10.80 5.72
C GLU A 27 5.51 -11.10 5.12
N HIS A 28 4.82 -10.08 4.63
CA HIS A 28 3.74 -10.33 3.69
C HIS A 28 4.33 -11.16 2.54
N HIS A 29 3.61 -12.17 2.06
CA HIS A 29 3.84 -12.57 0.67
C HIS A 29 3.70 -11.28 -0.13
N HIS A 30 4.74 -10.91 -0.87
CA HIS A 30 4.74 -9.66 -1.62
C HIS A 30 3.72 -9.83 -2.75
N VAL A 31 2.48 -9.44 -2.44
CA VAL A 31 1.36 -9.42 -3.36
C VAL A 31 1.63 -8.29 -4.33
N HIS A 32 2.09 -8.65 -5.52
CA HIS A 32 2.21 -7.72 -6.63
C HIS A 32 0.81 -7.26 -7.01
N CYS A 33 0.61 -5.94 -7.01
CA CYS A 33 -0.55 -5.36 -7.67
C CYS A 33 -0.45 -5.70 -9.15
N THR A 34 -1.47 -6.39 -9.66
CA THR A 34 -1.55 -6.79 -11.06
C THR A 34 -2.71 -6.02 -11.69
N HIS A 35 -2.50 -4.73 -11.93
CA HIS A 35 -3.42 -3.85 -12.63
C HIS A 35 -3.41 -4.13 -14.15
N GLU A 36 -4.39 -4.91 -14.61
CA GLU A 36 -4.56 -5.10 -16.06
C GLU A 36 -5.25 -3.87 -16.67
N HIS A 37 -4.46 -3.03 -17.33
CA HIS A 37 -4.98 -1.87 -18.04
C HIS A 37 -5.83 -2.32 -19.24
N PRO A 38 -6.89 -1.58 -19.59
CA PRO A 38 -7.75 -1.92 -20.71
C PRO A 38 -6.99 -1.68 -22.01
N LYS A 39 -7.22 -2.58 -22.97
CA LYS A 39 -6.74 -2.43 -24.34
C LYS A 39 -7.54 -1.34 -25.05
N ALA A 40 -6.96 -0.76 -26.11
CA ALA A 40 -7.61 0.33 -26.82
C ALA A 40 -8.99 -0.06 -27.40
N ASP A 41 -9.22 -1.33 -27.71
CA ASP A 41 -10.49 -1.81 -28.22
C ASP A 41 -11.49 -2.19 -27.12
N GLU A 42 -11.09 -2.22 -25.86
CA GLU A 42 -11.99 -2.44 -24.72
C GLU A 42 -12.63 -1.11 -24.26
N VAL A 43 -11.94 0.01 -24.45
CA VAL A 43 -12.40 1.35 -24.07
C VAL A 43 -13.29 1.97 -25.15
N ILE A 44 -14.49 2.40 -24.77
CA ILE A 44 -15.38 3.16 -25.67
C ILE A 44 -15.07 4.66 -25.54
N ARG A 45 -14.72 5.28 -26.66
CA ARG A 45 -14.35 6.70 -26.71
C ARG A 45 -15.48 7.55 -27.27
N GLY A 46 -15.38 8.86 -27.03
CA GLY A 46 -16.24 9.85 -27.67
C GLY A 46 -17.62 9.96 -27.03
N VAL A 47 -17.72 9.72 -25.72
CA VAL A 47 -18.96 9.99 -24.98
C VAL A 47 -19.26 11.48 -25.08
N HIS A 48 -20.39 11.81 -25.72
CA HIS A 48 -20.81 13.19 -25.90
C HIS A 48 -21.57 13.65 -24.66
N ILE A 49 -20.96 14.55 -23.88
CA ILE A 49 -21.62 15.23 -22.77
C ILE A 49 -22.06 16.61 -23.26
N GLU A 50 -21.08 17.43 -23.67
CA GLU A 50 -21.30 18.78 -24.18
C GLU A 50 -20.28 19.15 -25.25
N PRO A 51 -20.56 20.18 -26.07
CA PRO A 51 -19.60 20.70 -27.03
C PRO A 51 -18.29 21.17 -26.37
N ALA A 52 -17.15 20.77 -26.95
CA ALA A 52 -15.82 21.04 -26.38
C ALA A 52 -15.54 22.54 -26.11
N HIS A 53 -16.05 23.44 -26.96
CA HIS A 53 -15.89 24.88 -26.80
C HIS A 53 -16.62 25.46 -25.58
N ILE A 54 -17.61 24.74 -25.05
CA ILE A 54 -18.33 25.09 -23.81
C ILE A 54 -17.54 24.55 -22.61
N VAL A 55 -17.18 23.26 -22.66
CA VAL A 55 -16.47 22.58 -21.56
C VAL A 55 -15.13 23.27 -21.27
N LYS A 56 -14.35 23.61 -22.30
CA LYS A 56 -13.05 24.28 -22.17
C LYS A 56 -13.12 25.66 -21.50
N LYS A 57 -14.26 26.34 -21.57
CA LYS A 57 -14.45 27.67 -20.96
C LYS A 57 -14.74 27.61 -19.45
N ARG A 58 -15.06 26.43 -18.90
CA ARG A 58 -15.39 26.28 -17.48
C ARG A 58 -14.14 26.18 -16.61
N SER A 59 -14.23 26.75 -15.41
CA SER A 59 -13.29 26.55 -14.32
C SER A 59 -13.38 25.13 -13.75
N ILE A 60 -12.25 24.64 -13.24
CA ILE A 60 -12.18 23.46 -12.39
C ILE A 60 -12.39 23.93 -10.94
N ASP A 61 -13.64 24.04 -10.51
CA ASP A 61 -14.01 24.70 -9.24
C ASP A 61 -14.87 23.85 -8.30
N GLN A 62 -15.63 22.88 -8.82
CA GLN A 62 -16.45 22.00 -8.00
C GLN A 62 -15.72 20.71 -7.60
N PRO A 63 -16.04 20.12 -6.43
CA PRO A 63 -15.68 18.74 -6.08
C PRO A 63 -16.13 17.75 -7.17
N LEU A 64 -15.33 16.70 -7.38
CA LEU A 64 -15.70 15.58 -8.23
C LEU A 64 -16.96 14.89 -7.66
N ARG A 65 -17.91 14.51 -8.51
CA ARG A 65 -19.09 13.73 -8.13
C ARG A 65 -19.03 12.34 -8.73
N ILE A 66 -19.01 11.31 -7.88
CA ILE A 66 -18.91 9.91 -8.30
C ILE A 66 -20.21 9.19 -7.97
N SER A 67 -20.91 8.69 -9.00
CA SER A 67 -22.08 7.83 -8.80
C SER A 67 -21.68 6.36 -8.87
N ILE A 68 -22.10 5.59 -7.87
CA ILE A 68 -21.85 4.15 -7.78
C ILE A 68 -23.06 3.40 -8.32
N PHE A 69 -22.81 2.44 -9.21
CA PHE A 69 -23.80 1.46 -9.63
C PHE A 69 -23.35 0.06 -9.21
N TYR A 70 -24.20 -0.66 -8.47
CA TYR A 70 -23.89 -2.00 -7.99
C TYR A 70 -24.49 -3.07 -8.92
N ASP A 71 -23.64 -3.99 -9.37
CA ASP A 71 -24.08 -5.20 -10.02
C ASP A 71 -24.74 -6.17 -9.02
N HIS A 72 -25.59 -7.05 -9.54
CA HIS A 72 -26.30 -8.05 -8.74
C HIS A 72 -25.37 -8.99 -7.95
N SER A 73 -24.11 -9.17 -8.39
CA SER A 73 -23.07 -9.90 -7.66
C SER A 73 -22.78 -9.33 -6.27
N VAL A 74 -22.86 -8.02 -6.07
CA VAL A 74 -22.55 -7.38 -4.78
C VAL A 74 -23.60 -7.76 -3.73
N TYR A 75 -24.88 -7.78 -4.11
CA TYR A 75 -25.97 -8.18 -3.22
C TYR A 75 -25.98 -9.67 -2.87
N ARG A 76 -25.18 -10.50 -3.57
CA ARG A 76 -25.02 -11.93 -3.28
C ARG A 76 -23.88 -12.24 -2.30
N LEU A 77 -23.14 -11.21 -1.86
CA LEU A 77 -22.10 -11.37 -0.85
C LEU A 77 -22.69 -11.76 0.50
N GLU A 78 -21.85 -12.38 1.34
CA GLU A 78 -22.18 -12.59 2.75
C GLU A 78 -22.48 -11.25 3.44
N PRO A 79 -23.45 -11.19 4.39
CA PRO A 79 -23.90 -9.93 4.98
C PRO A 79 -22.76 -9.05 5.54
N GLU A 80 -21.76 -9.65 6.18
CA GLU A 80 -20.61 -8.92 6.72
C GLU A 80 -19.76 -8.26 5.62
N LYS A 81 -19.53 -8.96 4.50
CA LYS A 81 -18.77 -8.43 3.35
C LYS A 81 -19.57 -7.38 2.59
N PHE A 82 -20.87 -7.62 2.43
CA PHE A 82 -21.78 -6.64 1.84
C PHE A 82 -21.80 -5.34 2.65
N ASP A 83 -21.99 -5.43 3.96
CA ASP A 83 -22.00 -4.27 4.86
C ASP A 83 -20.64 -3.52 4.83
N MET A 84 -19.53 -4.26 4.87
CA MET A 84 -18.19 -3.69 4.75
C MET A 84 -18.01 -2.91 3.44
N ILE A 85 -18.41 -3.46 2.28
CA ILE A 85 -18.26 -2.80 0.99
C ILE A 85 -19.21 -1.61 0.86
N ASN A 86 -20.51 -1.85 1.07
CA ASN A 86 -21.58 -0.91 0.77
C ASN A 86 -21.65 0.25 1.77
N ASN A 87 -21.42 -0.03 3.05
CA ASN A 87 -21.64 0.96 4.12
C ASN A 87 -20.35 1.54 4.70
N THR A 88 -19.19 0.94 4.42
CA THR A 88 -17.90 1.37 4.99
C THR A 88 -16.88 1.75 3.92
N ILE A 89 -16.36 0.77 3.17
CA ILE A 89 -15.18 0.93 2.31
C ILE A 89 -15.44 1.83 1.10
N LEU A 90 -16.47 1.55 0.29
CA LEU A 90 -16.73 2.33 -0.92
C LEU A 90 -17.16 3.77 -0.61
N PRO A 91 -18.11 4.03 0.32
CA PRO A 91 -18.45 5.39 0.68
C PRO A 91 -17.26 6.20 1.17
N GLU A 92 -16.36 5.60 1.97
CA GLU A 92 -15.17 6.29 2.46
C GLU A 92 -14.14 6.56 1.35
N ALA A 93 -13.92 5.61 0.44
CA ALA A 93 -13.02 5.78 -0.69
C ALA A 93 -13.54 6.83 -1.70
N VAL A 94 -14.85 6.79 -2.03
CA VAL A 94 -15.50 7.78 -2.89
C VAL A 94 -15.41 9.16 -2.27
N LYS A 95 -15.85 9.32 -1.03
CA LYS A 95 -15.81 10.61 -0.33
C LYS A 95 -14.40 11.20 -0.29
N PHE A 96 -13.37 10.37 -0.12
CA PHE A 96 -11.98 10.82 -0.17
C PHE A 96 -11.64 11.45 -1.52
N TRP A 97 -11.94 10.77 -2.63
CA TRP A 97 -11.62 11.28 -3.97
C TRP A 97 -12.50 12.45 -4.41
N GLU A 98 -13.77 12.50 -4.01
CA GLU A 98 -14.65 13.65 -4.23
C GLU A 98 -14.12 14.93 -3.56
N GLN A 99 -13.53 14.79 -2.36
CA GLN A 99 -12.93 15.91 -1.62
C GLN A 99 -11.52 16.27 -2.13
N ALA A 100 -10.76 15.26 -2.53
CA ALA A 100 -9.38 15.42 -2.99
C ALA A 100 -9.27 15.99 -4.41
N LEU A 101 -10.27 15.79 -5.27
CA LEU A 101 -10.22 16.21 -6.68
C LEU A 101 -11.39 17.14 -7.02
N LYS A 102 -11.06 18.23 -7.70
CA LYS A 102 -12.04 19.11 -8.34
C LYS A 102 -12.07 18.86 -9.84
N VAL A 103 -13.23 19.08 -10.48
CA VAL A 103 -13.44 18.81 -11.90
C VAL A 103 -14.22 19.95 -12.57
N ARG A 104 -14.16 20.04 -13.89
CA ARG A 104 -15.09 20.89 -14.66
C ARG A 104 -16.47 20.24 -14.61
N LYS A 105 -17.46 20.97 -14.08
CA LYS A 105 -18.83 20.46 -13.96
C LYS A 105 -19.37 19.99 -15.31
N THR A 106 -19.92 18.78 -15.35
CA THR A 106 -20.74 18.29 -16.48
C THR A 106 -22.07 19.05 -16.52
N GLY A 107 -22.45 19.57 -17.69
CA GLY A 107 -23.65 20.41 -17.85
C GLY A 107 -24.94 19.63 -18.09
N GLY A 108 -24.86 18.31 -18.28
CA GLY A 108 -25.99 17.41 -18.46
C GLY A 108 -25.67 15.98 -17.99
N PRO A 109 -26.66 15.07 -18.03
CA PRO A 109 -26.47 13.68 -17.60
C PRO A 109 -25.44 12.96 -18.47
N ILE A 110 -24.67 12.06 -17.85
CA ILE A 110 -23.74 11.18 -18.58
C ILE A 110 -24.56 10.08 -19.25
N LYS A 111 -24.62 10.12 -20.58
CA LYS A 111 -25.19 9.04 -21.41
C LYS A 111 -24.05 8.30 -22.10
N LEU A 112 -23.84 7.05 -21.70
CA LEU A 112 -22.72 6.23 -22.19
C LEU A 112 -22.97 5.71 -23.60
N ASN A 113 -21.91 5.54 -24.38
CA ASN A 113 -22.03 5.03 -25.74
C ASN A 113 -22.20 3.50 -25.72
N ARG A 114 -23.02 2.98 -26.63
CA ARG A 114 -23.15 1.54 -26.85
C ARG A 114 -21.91 0.98 -27.54
N LYS A 115 -21.58 -0.27 -27.24
CA LYS A 115 -20.51 -0.98 -27.95
C LYS A 115 -20.94 -1.26 -29.40
N CYS A 116 -20.07 -0.95 -30.37
CA CYS A 116 -20.28 -1.33 -31.76
C CYS A 116 -19.72 -2.74 -32.03
N PRO A 117 -20.30 -3.51 -32.98
CA PRO A 117 -19.76 -4.82 -33.37
C PRO A 117 -18.37 -4.74 -33.98
N THR A 118 -18.07 -3.62 -34.66
CA THR A 118 -16.78 -3.35 -35.29
C THR A 118 -16.07 -2.19 -34.59
N ARG A 119 -14.74 -2.13 -34.73
CA ARG A 119 -13.93 -1.03 -34.20
C ARG A 119 -14.10 0.27 -35.02
N GLN A 120 -14.57 0.15 -36.26
CA GLN A 120 -14.77 1.30 -37.14
C GLN A 120 -16.11 1.96 -36.82
N VAL A 121 -16.06 3.26 -36.54
CA VAL A 121 -17.23 4.08 -36.22
C VAL A 121 -17.20 5.36 -37.04
N PHE A 122 -18.37 5.94 -37.26
CA PHE A 122 -18.51 7.25 -37.89
C PHE A 122 -18.77 8.31 -36.82
N VAL A 123 -18.10 9.46 -36.92
CA VAL A 123 -18.35 10.61 -36.05
C VAL A 123 -19.10 11.67 -36.83
N ARG A 124 -20.34 11.98 -36.40
CA ARG A 124 -21.16 13.07 -36.95
C ARG A 124 -21.77 13.88 -35.82
N ASP A 125 -21.74 15.21 -35.94
CA ASP A 125 -22.26 16.15 -34.94
C ASP A 125 -21.73 15.90 -33.52
N GLY A 126 -20.48 15.45 -33.42
CA GLY A 126 -19.82 15.13 -32.16
C GLY A 126 -20.33 13.85 -31.47
N ARG A 127 -21.11 13.00 -32.18
CA ARG A 127 -21.62 11.71 -31.71
C ARG A 127 -21.07 10.54 -32.55
N THR A 128 -20.78 9.44 -31.86
CA THR A 128 -20.30 8.20 -32.45
C THR A 128 -21.47 7.35 -32.97
N HIS A 129 -21.37 6.87 -34.21
CA HIS A 129 -22.35 6.01 -34.86
C HIS A 129 -21.70 4.67 -35.24
N CYS A 130 -22.35 3.57 -34.90
CA CYS A 130 -21.93 2.23 -35.30
C CYS A 130 -22.26 1.95 -36.79
N ILE A 131 -21.58 0.97 -37.38
CA ILE A 131 -21.93 0.47 -38.71
C ILE A 131 -23.11 -0.48 -38.59
N ASP A 132 -24.23 -0.12 -39.22
CA ASP A 132 -25.49 -0.85 -39.36
C ASP A 132 -26.26 -1.15 -38.05
N GLN A 133 -25.58 -1.57 -36.99
CA GLN A 133 -26.17 -1.95 -35.70
C GLN A 133 -25.22 -1.70 -34.51
N CYS A 134 -25.78 -1.59 -33.30
CA CYS A 134 -25.03 -1.65 -32.05
C CYS A 134 -25.07 -3.06 -31.47
N ASN A 135 -24.15 -3.38 -30.56
CA ASN A 135 -24.26 -4.61 -29.77
C ASN A 135 -25.49 -4.53 -28.85
N ALA A 136 -26.11 -5.70 -28.62
CA ALA A 136 -27.25 -5.84 -27.72
C ALA A 136 -26.88 -5.52 -26.25
N GLU A 137 -25.62 -5.76 -25.87
CA GLU A 137 -25.11 -5.50 -24.52
C GLU A 137 -23.83 -4.68 -24.58
N THR A 138 -23.68 -3.77 -23.63
CA THR A 138 -22.47 -2.97 -23.44
C THR A 138 -21.93 -3.24 -22.04
N MET A 139 -20.68 -3.68 -21.96
CA MET A 139 -20.02 -4.04 -20.70
C MET A 139 -19.07 -2.93 -20.25
N CYS A 140 -18.94 -2.76 -18.94
CA CYS A 140 -17.88 -1.98 -18.30
C CYS A 140 -17.23 -2.89 -17.26
N GLY A 141 -16.11 -3.51 -17.63
CA GLY A 141 -15.54 -4.63 -16.87
C GLY A 141 -16.53 -5.80 -16.79
N GLU A 142 -16.77 -6.29 -15.57
CA GLU A 142 -17.70 -7.41 -15.32
C GLU A 142 -19.18 -6.99 -15.28
N VAL A 143 -19.47 -5.68 -15.41
CA VAL A 143 -20.83 -5.14 -15.23
C VAL A 143 -21.47 -4.84 -16.57
N LYS A 144 -22.70 -5.34 -16.77
CA LYS A 144 -23.55 -4.92 -17.88
C LYS A 144 -24.09 -3.52 -17.58
N VAL A 145 -23.79 -2.57 -18.46
CA VAL A 145 -24.26 -1.19 -18.33
C VAL A 145 -25.78 -1.17 -18.50
N PRO A 146 -26.54 -0.59 -17.55
CA PRO A 146 -28.00 -0.48 -17.65
C PRO A 146 -28.44 0.30 -18.89
N GLU A 147 -29.58 -0.07 -19.44
CA GLU A 147 -30.13 0.53 -20.66
C GLU A 147 -30.43 2.02 -20.46
N GLU A 148 -30.87 2.40 -19.26
CA GLU A 148 -31.14 3.78 -18.84
C GLU A 148 -29.88 4.67 -18.75
N HIS A 149 -28.69 4.07 -18.61
CA HIS A 149 -27.41 4.79 -18.61
C HIS A 149 -26.84 4.94 -20.03
N LEU A 150 -27.37 4.20 -21.01
CA LEU A 150 -26.88 4.17 -22.39
C LEU A 150 -27.59 5.20 -23.26
N ASN A 151 -26.87 5.69 -24.26
CA ASN A 151 -27.44 6.40 -25.38
C ASN A 151 -28.32 5.49 -26.24
N LEU A 152 -29.21 6.11 -27.02
CA LEU A 152 -29.86 5.46 -28.15
C LEU A 152 -28.81 4.82 -29.08
N CYS A 153 -29.20 3.75 -29.77
CA CYS A 153 -28.32 3.12 -30.74
C CYS A 153 -28.22 3.98 -32.00
N TYR A 154 -27.15 4.78 -32.10
CA TYR A 154 -26.84 5.59 -33.27
C TYR A 154 -26.09 4.74 -34.30
N VAL A 155 -26.62 4.66 -35.53
CA VAL A 155 -26.04 3.88 -36.62
C VAL A 155 -25.98 4.67 -37.91
N CYS A 156 -24.98 4.39 -38.74
CA CYS A 156 -24.96 4.76 -40.15
C CYS A 156 -24.84 3.49 -40.98
N ASN A 157 -25.18 3.55 -42.27
CA ASN A 157 -24.91 2.43 -43.17
C ASN A 157 -23.38 2.20 -43.34
N SER A 158 -22.99 1.09 -43.94
CA SER A 158 -21.58 0.74 -44.24
C SER A 158 -20.77 1.81 -44.97
N THR A 159 -21.42 2.73 -45.68
CA THR A 159 -20.80 3.86 -46.39
C THR A 159 -20.73 5.16 -45.58
N GLY A 160 -21.22 5.19 -44.34
CA GLY A 160 -21.25 6.40 -43.49
C GLY A 160 -22.35 7.40 -43.84
N HIS A 161 -23.37 6.94 -44.58
CA HIS A 161 -24.58 7.68 -44.95
C HIS A 161 -25.80 7.15 -44.19
N ASN A 162 -26.94 7.85 -44.31
CA ASN A 162 -28.21 7.48 -43.65
C ASN A 162 -28.07 7.23 -42.14
N CYS A 163 -27.45 8.18 -41.45
CA CYS A 163 -27.24 8.11 -40.01
C CYS A 163 -28.54 8.38 -39.27
N ARG A 164 -28.93 7.47 -38.36
CA ARG A 164 -30.19 7.52 -37.60
C ARG A 164 -30.02 6.85 -36.23
N SER A 165 -30.93 7.12 -35.31
CA SER A 165 -31.11 6.32 -34.10
C SER A 165 -32.06 5.15 -34.37
N LEU A 166 -31.78 3.98 -33.80
CA LEU A 166 -32.70 2.84 -33.82
C LEU A 166 -33.63 2.88 -32.59
N PRO A 167 -34.96 2.68 -32.76
CA PRO A 167 -35.90 2.52 -31.65
C PRO A 167 -35.66 1.19 -30.91
N ARG A 168 -36.18 1.07 -29.68
CA ARG A 168 -35.98 -0.12 -28.84
C ARG A 168 -36.59 -1.37 -29.48
N ASN A 169 -35.86 -2.49 -29.49
CA ASN A 169 -36.48 -3.81 -29.57
C ASN A 169 -37.14 -4.10 -28.21
N VAL A 170 -38.43 -3.77 -28.07
CA VAL A 170 -39.24 -4.25 -26.95
C VAL A 170 -39.34 -5.77 -27.12
N ARG A 171 -38.77 -6.56 -26.21
CA ARG A 171 -39.16 -7.96 -26.07
C ARG A 171 -40.61 -7.95 -25.60
N ILE A 172 -41.53 -8.28 -26.50
CA ILE A 172 -42.90 -8.64 -26.13
C ILE A 172 -42.77 -10.00 -25.42
N GLU A 173 -43.04 -10.05 -24.13
CA GLU A 173 -43.35 -11.32 -23.46
C GLU A 173 -44.74 -11.76 -23.96
N GLU A 174 -44.77 -12.58 -25.00
CA GLU A 174 -45.97 -13.34 -25.38
C GLU A 174 -46.00 -14.65 -24.59
N GLU A 175 -46.69 -14.64 -23.44
CA GLU A 175 -47.39 -15.82 -22.96
C GLU A 175 -48.82 -15.42 -22.56
N VAL A 176 -49.76 -15.56 -23.51
CA VAL A 176 -51.17 -15.78 -23.17
C VAL A 176 -51.70 -16.92 -24.05
N PRO A 177 -52.32 -17.97 -23.47
CA PRO A 177 -52.79 -19.12 -24.23
C PRO A 177 -54.00 -18.80 -25.11
N THR A 178 -54.00 -19.37 -26.30
CA THR A 178 -55.10 -19.40 -27.25
C THR A 178 -56.25 -20.26 -26.75
N GLU A 179 -57.45 -19.69 -26.57
CA GLU A 179 -58.70 -20.37 -26.87
C GLU A 179 -59.64 -19.46 -27.65
N ILE A 180 -60.30 -20.08 -28.61
CA ILE A 180 -60.99 -19.54 -29.79
C ILE A 180 -62.47 -19.39 -29.47
N ASP A 181 -63.11 -18.31 -29.92
CA ASP A 181 -64.50 -18.45 -30.39
C ASP A 181 -64.88 -17.41 -31.46
N GLY A 182 -65.87 -17.78 -32.27
CA GLY A 182 -66.07 -17.38 -33.66
C GLY A 182 -66.58 -15.97 -34.00
N ASN A 183 -66.37 -15.64 -35.28
CA ASN A 183 -67.14 -14.78 -36.20
C ASN A 183 -67.25 -13.25 -35.98
N SER A 184 -66.66 -12.47 -36.91
CA SER A 184 -67.38 -11.59 -37.86
C SER A 184 -66.43 -10.76 -38.74
N ILE A 185 -67.01 -10.19 -39.80
CA ILE A 185 -66.42 -9.83 -41.10
C ILE A 185 -66.04 -8.33 -41.15
N ASN A 186 -64.95 -8.01 -41.88
CA ASN A 186 -64.52 -6.74 -42.48
C ASN A 186 -64.78 -5.40 -41.77
N GLU A 187 -63.71 -4.67 -41.45
CA GLU A 187 -63.50 -3.30 -41.98
C GLU A 187 -62.07 -2.84 -41.70
N GLY A 188 -61.41 -2.30 -42.74
CA GLY A 188 -60.13 -1.63 -42.59
C GLY A 188 -60.31 -0.41 -41.69
N THR A 189 -59.66 -0.45 -40.52
CA THR A 189 -59.47 0.73 -39.69
C THR A 189 -57.99 0.83 -39.40
N GLU A 190 -57.42 1.95 -39.80
CA GLU A 190 -56.04 2.36 -39.59
C GLU A 190 -55.61 2.04 -38.16
N VAL A 191 -54.55 1.24 -38.02
CA VAL A 191 -53.82 1.18 -36.75
C VAL A 191 -53.32 2.60 -36.51
N PRO A 192 -53.70 3.25 -35.39
CA PRO A 192 -53.12 4.54 -35.07
C PRO A 192 -51.62 4.32 -34.95
N GLN A 193 -50.84 5.00 -35.79
CA GLN A 193 -49.43 5.22 -35.48
C GLN A 193 -49.40 6.05 -34.21
N VAL A 194 -49.40 5.36 -33.06
CA VAL A 194 -48.94 5.95 -31.82
C VAL A 194 -47.47 6.20 -32.06
N ALA A 195 -47.15 7.45 -32.42
CA ALA A 195 -45.80 7.97 -32.26
C ALA A 195 -45.48 7.79 -30.77
N ASP A 196 -44.74 6.72 -30.47
CA ASP A 196 -44.22 6.47 -29.14
C ASP A 196 -43.39 7.71 -28.77
N PRO A 197 -43.67 8.40 -27.64
CA PRO A 197 -42.89 9.56 -27.25
C PRO A 197 -41.42 9.13 -27.22
N GLU A 198 -40.53 9.92 -27.83
CA GLU A 198 -39.08 9.74 -27.73
C GLU A 198 -38.73 9.51 -26.26
N VAL A 199 -38.53 8.26 -25.86
CA VAL A 199 -38.04 7.92 -24.52
C VAL A 199 -36.57 8.33 -24.52
N ASP A 200 -36.33 9.60 -24.19
CA ASP A 200 -34.99 10.09 -23.95
C ASP A 200 -34.48 9.40 -22.69
N TYR A 201 -33.52 8.49 -22.84
CA TYR A 201 -32.86 7.86 -21.69
C TYR A 201 -32.31 8.96 -20.79
N SER A 202 -32.64 8.93 -19.50
CA SER A 202 -32.24 9.98 -18.57
C SER A 202 -30.72 10.09 -18.47
N GLY A 203 -29.98 8.99 -18.69
CA GLY A 203 -28.56 8.92 -18.35
C GLY A 203 -28.37 9.01 -16.84
N VAL A 204 -27.11 9.21 -16.44
CA VAL A 204 -26.76 9.40 -15.02
C VAL A 204 -26.67 10.91 -14.73
N GLU A 205 -27.67 11.42 -14.03
CA GLU A 205 -27.74 12.83 -13.60
C GLU A 205 -26.72 13.16 -12.51
N ASP A 206 -26.44 14.45 -12.34
CA ASP A 206 -25.60 15.01 -11.29
C ASP A 206 -24.25 14.32 -11.03
N THR A 207 -23.67 13.78 -12.09
CA THR A 207 -22.48 12.93 -12.02
C THR A 207 -21.38 13.42 -12.96
N ASP A 208 -20.14 13.32 -12.52
CA ASP A 208 -18.96 13.60 -13.35
C ASP A 208 -18.20 12.31 -13.70
N PHE A 209 -18.31 11.25 -12.89
CA PHE A 209 -17.76 9.91 -13.13
C PHE A 209 -18.71 8.81 -12.61
N VAL A 210 -18.99 7.78 -13.41
CA VAL A 210 -19.81 6.63 -13.02
C VAL A 210 -18.91 5.43 -12.71
N LEU A 211 -19.01 4.87 -11.50
CA LEU A 211 -18.27 3.69 -11.08
C LEU A 211 -19.20 2.46 -11.01
N TYR A 212 -18.98 1.50 -11.90
CA TYR A 212 -19.69 0.22 -11.92
C TYR A 212 -18.98 -0.79 -11.02
N VAL A 213 -19.67 -1.28 -9.99
CA VAL A 213 -19.09 -2.14 -8.97
C VAL A 213 -19.63 -3.55 -9.08
N SER A 214 -18.73 -4.53 -9.17
CA SER A 214 -19.05 -5.96 -9.12
C SER A 214 -18.30 -6.67 -7.99
N ALA A 215 -18.77 -7.86 -7.64
CA ALA A 215 -18.11 -8.74 -6.69
C ALA A 215 -18.07 -10.17 -7.25
N VAL A 216 -17.27 -10.38 -8.29
CA VAL A 216 -17.16 -11.65 -9.01
C VAL A 216 -15.77 -12.25 -8.83
N GLU A 217 -15.72 -13.56 -8.58
CA GLU A 217 -14.48 -14.32 -8.48
C GLU A 217 -13.95 -14.65 -9.88
N THR A 218 -13.07 -13.79 -10.41
CA THR A 218 -12.51 -13.91 -11.77
C THR A 218 -11.14 -14.59 -11.77
N GLU A 219 -10.58 -14.86 -12.96
CA GLU A 219 -9.21 -15.36 -13.06
C GLU A 219 -8.19 -14.37 -12.46
N ARG A 220 -8.46 -13.06 -12.58
CA ARG A 220 -7.64 -12.00 -11.98
C ARG A 220 -7.59 -12.10 -10.46
N CYS A 221 -8.70 -12.44 -9.81
CA CYS A 221 -8.74 -12.64 -8.36
C CYS A 221 -7.83 -13.79 -7.90
N ARG A 222 -7.69 -14.83 -8.73
CA ARG A 222 -6.82 -15.98 -8.43
C ARG A 222 -5.34 -15.69 -8.66
N ARG A 223 -5.00 -14.57 -9.31
CA ARG A 223 -3.62 -14.14 -9.51
C ARG A 223 -3.23 -13.22 -8.35
N GLY A 224 -2.26 -13.67 -7.55
CA GLY A 224 -1.55 -12.82 -6.60
C GLY A 224 -2.32 -12.33 -5.37
N GLN A 225 -3.38 -13.00 -4.90
CA GLN A 225 -4.19 -12.51 -3.76
C GLN A 225 -4.77 -11.10 -3.98
N THR A 226 -5.21 -10.83 -5.21
CA THR A 226 -5.80 -9.54 -5.60
C THR A 226 -7.11 -9.31 -4.82
N VAL A 227 -7.18 -8.25 -4.02
CA VAL A 227 -8.37 -7.92 -3.21
C VAL A 227 -9.45 -7.24 -4.05
N ALA A 228 -9.02 -6.35 -4.95
CA ALA A 228 -9.87 -5.66 -5.89
C ALA A 228 -9.03 -5.25 -7.11
N TYR A 229 -9.70 -5.00 -8.24
CA TYR A 229 -9.08 -4.35 -9.39
C TYR A 229 -10.07 -3.37 -10.02
N ALA A 230 -9.58 -2.27 -10.58
CA ALA A 230 -10.42 -1.31 -11.28
C ALA A 230 -9.77 -0.75 -12.54
N SER A 231 -10.61 -0.26 -13.45
CA SER A 231 -10.15 0.51 -14.59
C SER A 231 -11.24 1.38 -15.21
N HIS A 232 -10.85 2.22 -16.17
CA HIS A 232 -11.79 3.01 -16.95
C HIS A 232 -12.36 2.18 -18.11
N CYS A 233 -13.59 2.48 -18.52
CA CYS A 233 -14.24 1.82 -19.65
C CYS A 233 -14.76 2.80 -20.69
N GLN A 234 -15.06 4.06 -20.33
CA GLN A 234 -15.44 5.09 -21.31
C GLN A 234 -14.80 6.47 -21.06
N GLN A 235 -14.48 7.18 -22.14
CA GLN A 235 -13.88 8.52 -22.13
C GLN A 235 -14.72 9.54 -22.89
N GLU A 236 -14.82 10.77 -22.38
CA GLU A 236 -15.55 11.86 -23.03
C GLU A 236 -14.87 12.37 -24.30
N SER A 237 -15.66 12.92 -25.23
CA SER A 237 -15.16 13.44 -26.50
C SER A 237 -14.44 14.80 -26.39
N ALA A 238 -14.74 15.60 -25.37
CA ALA A 238 -14.27 16.98 -25.28
C ALA A 238 -12.83 17.10 -24.77
N LEU A 239 -12.51 16.38 -23.69
CA LEU A 239 -11.24 16.48 -22.97
C LEU A 239 -10.55 15.12 -22.76
N ASP A 240 -11.05 14.05 -23.36
CA ASP A 240 -10.55 12.67 -23.19
C ASP A 240 -10.58 12.14 -21.75
N ARG A 241 -11.29 12.82 -20.85
CA ARG A 241 -11.39 12.43 -19.45
C ARG A 241 -12.16 11.11 -19.32
N PRO A 242 -11.72 10.18 -18.47
CA PRO A 242 -12.54 9.06 -18.04
C PRO A 242 -13.86 9.54 -17.42
N VAL A 243 -14.98 9.00 -17.89
CA VAL A 243 -16.33 9.32 -17.39
C VAL A 243 -17.07 8.12 -16.85
N ALA A 244 -16.60 6.92 -17.18
CA ALA A 244 -17.05 5.69 -16.56
C ALA A 244 -15.88 4.72 -16.38
N GLY A 245 -15.93 4.00 -15.27
CA GLY A 245 -15.01 2.89 -14.97
C GLY A 245 -15.70 1.82 -14.16
N HIS A 246 -15.00 0.72 -13.93
CA HIS A 246 -15.47 -0.40 -13.14
C HIS A 246 -14.50 -0.70 -12.01
N ALA A 247 -15.01 -1.27 -10.93
CA ALA A 247 -14.23 -1.88 -9.86
C ALA A 247 -14.83 -3.24 -9.53
N ASN A 248 -14.01 -4.29 -9.53
CA ASN A 248 -14.41 -5.62 -9.11
C ASN A 248 -13.74 -5.98 -7.78
N PHE A 249 -14.54 -6.41 -6.82
CA PHE A 249 -14.09 -6.96 -5.56
C PHE A 249 -13.97 -8.48 -5.65
N CYS A 250 -12.86 -9.04 -5.14
CA CYS A 250 -12.62 -10.48 -5.15
C CYS A 250 -13.12 -11.12 -3.85
N PRO A 251 -14.28 -11.82 -3.84
CA PRO A 251 -14.92 -12.24 -2.60
C PRO A 251 -14.08 -13.19 -1.75
N GLY A 252 -13.25 -14.03 -2.37
CA GLY A 252 -12.37 -14.97 -1.67
C GLY A 252 -11.25 -14.31 -0.87
N GLU A 253 -10.74 -13.17 -1.31
CA GLU A 253 -9.57 -12.48 -0.72
C GLU A 253 -9.97 -11.34 0.25
N LEU A 254 -11.26 -11.02 0.35
CA LEU A 254 -11.76 -9.99 1.26
C LEU A 254 -11.80 -10.46 2.72
N SER A 255 -10.99 -9.80 3.56
CA SER A 255 -11.02 -9.95 5.01
C SER A 255 -11.99 -8.95 5.64
N THR A 256 -12.91 -9.43 6.48
CA THR A 256 -13.83 -8.61 7.30
C THR A 256 -13.24 -8.22 8.65
N ASN A 257 -11.97 -8.56 8.91
CA ASN A 257 -11.31 -8.18 10.16
C ASN A 257 -11.07 -6.67 10.20
N ASN A 258 -11.51 -6.01 11.28
CA ASN A 258 -11.28 -4.57 11.50
C ASN A 258 -9.81 -4.14 11.42
N ARG A 259 -8.86 -5.07 11.63
CA ARG A 259 -7.41 -4.80 11.52
C ARG A 259 -6.94 -4.66 10.07
N ASP A 260 -7.62 -5.31 9.13
CA ASP A 260 -7.27 -5.31 7.71
C ASP A 260 -7.99 -4.19 6.95
N LEU A 261 -9.06 -3.65 7.54
CA LEU A 261 -9.89 -2.60 6.95
C LEU A 261 -9.11 -1.38 6.42
N PRO A 262 -8.09 -0.83 7.13
CA PRO A 262 -7.30 0.29 6.59
C PRO A 262 -6.53 -0.08 5.32
N SER A 263 -6.05 -1.32 5.22
CA SER A 263 -5.34 -1.82 4.05
C SER A 263 -6.31 -2.00 2.88
N VAL A 264 -7.46 -2.63 3.12
CA VAL A 264 -8.53 -2.79 2.10
C VAL A 264 -8.99 -1.42 1.58
N LEU A 265 -9.20 -0.45 2.47
CA LEU A 265 -9.56 0.91 2.10
C LEU A 265 -8.48 1.57 1.24
N SER A 266 -7.21 1.41 1.61
CA SER A 266 -6.10 1.93 0.81
C SER A 266 -6.05 1.31 -0.58
N THR A 267 -6.29 0.00 -0.69
CA THR A 267 -6.35 -0.70 -1.98
C THR A 267 -7.52 -0.20 -2.83
N VAL A 268 -8.72 -0.03 -2.27
CA VAL A 268 -9.85 0.51 -3.06
C VAL A 268 -9.58 1.92 -3.55
N LYS A 269 -8.96 2.78 -2.72
CA LYS A 269 -8.54 4.12 -3.16
C LYS A 269 -7.51 4.07 -4.30
N HIS A 270 -6.57 3.12 -4.24
CA HIS A 270 -5.57 2.87 -5.28
C HIS A 270 -6.23 2.42 -6.59
N GLU A 271 -7.11 1.44 -6.55
CA GLU A 271 -7.83 0.96 -7.72
C GLU A 271 -8.68 2.07 -8.36
N MET A 272 -9.36 2.87 -7.55
CA MET A 272 -10.10 4.03 -8.05
C MET A 272 -9.22 5.01 -8.82
N LEU A 273 -7.96 5.22 -8.41
CA LEU A 273 -7.04 6.09 -9.16
C LEU A 273 -6.70 5.56 -10.55
N HIS A 274 -6.60 4.25 -10.72
CA HIS A 274 -6.42 3.67 -12.05
C HIS A 274 -7.60 3.96 -12.97
N ALA A 275 -8.82 3.89 -12.44
CA ALA A 275 -10.04 4.23 -13.19
C ALA A 275 -10.18 5.73 -13.45
N LEU A 276 -9.66 6.58 -12.57
CA LEU A 276 -9.76 8.05 -12.68
C LEU A 276 -8.66 8.66 -13.56
N GLY A 277 -7.44 8.12 -13.57
CA GLY A 277 -6.40 8.73 -14.40
C GLY A 277 -4.99 8.15 -14.37
N PHE A 278 -4.59 7.45 -13.32
CA PHE A 278 -3.26 6.85 -13.24
C PHE A 278 -3.26 5.48 -13.91
N SER A 279 -3.20 5.43 -15.23
CA SER A 279 -3.05 4.17 -15.96
C SER A 279 -2.27 4.41 -17.25
N VAL A 280 -1.45 3.44 -17.65
CA VAL A 280 -0.59 3.55 -18.84
C VAL A 280 -1.40 3.79 -20.12
N SER A 281 -2.62 3.25 -20.22
CA SER A 281 -3.54 3.46 -21.33
C SER A 281 -4.16 4.87 -21.37
N LEU A 282 -3.98 5.66 -20.31
CA LEU A 282 -4.46 7.06 -20.20
C LEU A 282 -3.37 8.12 -20.41
N PHE A 283 -2.07 7.78 -20.31
CA PHE A 283 -0.98 8.76 -20.43
C PHE A 283 -1.00 9.53 -21.75
N ALA A 284 -1.34 8.85 -22.85
CA ALA A 284 -1.46 9.50 -24.16
C ALA A 284 -2.58 10.56 -24.22
N PHE A 285 -3.53 10.52 -23.27
CA PHE A 285 -4.71 11.38 -23.24
C PHE A 285 -4.56 12.59 -22.32
N TYR A 286 -3.46 12.72 -21.59
CA TYR A 286 -3.22 13.86 -20.72
C TYR A 286 -3.18 15.17 -21.50
N ARG A 287 -3.60 16.23 -20.82
CA ARG A 287 -3.73 17.59 -21.34
C ARG A 287 -2.98 18.56 -20.45
N ASP A 288 -2.55 19.67 -21.04
CA ASP A 288 -1.98 20.77 -20.27
C ASP A 288 -3.06 21.56 -19.50
N GLU A 289 -2.63 22.56 -18.75
CA GLU A 289 -3.53 23.43 -17.95
C GLU A 289 -4.57 24.17 -18.80
N ASN A 290 -4.28 24.41 -20.08
CA ASN A 290 -5.18 25.06 -21.03
C ASN A 290 -6.17 24.07 -21.65
N GLY A 291 -6.04 22.77 -21.33
CA GLY A 291 -6.86 21.70 -21.90
C GLY A 291 -6.40 21.26 -23.29
N GLU A 292 -5.17 21.59 -23.70
CA GLU A 292 -4.61 21.15 -24.97
C GLU A 292 -3.87 19.80 -24.82
N PRO A 293 -3.97 18.88 -25.81
CA PRO A 293 -3.32 17.58 -25.73
C PRO A 293 -1.80 17.65 -25.53
N LEU A 294 -1.27 16.90 -24.56
CA LEU A 294 0.17 16.71 -24.40
C LEU A 294 0.76 15.73 -25.43
N THR A 295 -0.08 14.89 -26.02
CA THR A 295 0.31 13.97 -27.10
C THR A 295 -0.37 14.39 -28.40
N GLU A 296 0.39 14.33 -29.50
CA GLU A 296 -0.11 14.65 -30.83
C GLU A 296 -1.33 13.77 -31.19
N ARG A 297 -2.29 14.36 -31.90
CA ARG A 297 -3.51 13.67 -32.34
C ARG A 297 -3.43 13.41 -33.83
N ARG A 298 -3.80 12.19 -34.25
CA ARG A 298 -3.87 11.85 -35.67
C ARG A 298 -5.00 12.64 -36.35
N PRO A 299 -4.78 13.23 -37.53
CA PRO A 299 -5.81 14.03 -38.22
C PRO A 299 -7.05 13.23 -38.65
N ASP A 300 -6.90 11.92 -38.87
CA ASP A 300 -7.95 11.04 -39.37
C ASP A 300 -8.93 10.57 -38.29
N THR A 301 -8.43 10.35 -37.08
CA THR A 301 -9.20 9.75 -35.97
C THR A 301 -9.39 10.69 -34.79
N GLY A 302 -8.57 11.74 -34.66
CA GLY A 302 -8.53 12.60 -33.47
C GLY A 302 -7.91 11.93 -32.24
N ASN A 303 -7.47 10.67 -32.34
CA ASN A 303 -6.85 9.91 -31.27
C ASN A 303 -5.31 10.00 -31.33
N PRO A 304 -4.59 9.77 -30.22
CA PRO A 304 -3.14 9.61 -30.25
C PRO A 304 -2.71 8.38 -31.06
N PRO A 305 -1.44 8.30 -31.50
CA PRO A 305 -0.90 7.13 -32.17
C PRO A 305 -1.11 5.85 -31.38
N MET A 306 -1.27 4.72 -32.06
CA MET A 306 -1.44 3.41 -31.44
C MET A 306 -0.07 2.74 -31.30
N ASP A 307 0.17 2.12 -30.16
CA ASP A 307 1.26 1.16 -29.95
C ASP A 307 0.71 -0.26 -30.21
N GLU A 308 1.19 -0.90 -31.27
CA GLU A 308 0.70 -2.23 -31.67
C GLU A 308 1.18 -3.35 -30.76
N GLU A 309 2.31 -3.17 -30.06
CA GLU A 309 2.83 -4.18 -29.14
C GLU A 309 2.02 -4.19 -27.84
N LEU A 310 1.83 -3.01 -27.25
CA LEU A 310 1.11 -2.86 -25.98
C LEU A 310 -0.42 -2.78 -26.15
N GLN A 311 -0.93 -2.68 -27.38
CA GLN A 311 -2.35 -2.49 -27.68
C GLN A 311 -3.00 -1.31 -26.94
N ILE A 312 -2.24 -0.21 -26.79
CA ILE A 312 -2.67 1.04 -26.15
C ILE A 312 -2.27 2.25 -27.01
N HIS A 313 -2.79 3.44 -26.69
CA HIS A 313 -2.30 4.65 -27.34
C HIS A 313 -0.96 5.10 -26.75
N LYS A 314 -0.02 5.43 -27.62
CA LYS A 314 1.33 5.86 -27.27
C LYS A 314 1.35 7.31 -26.80
N TRP A 315 1.97 7.55 -25.65
CA TRP A 315 2.18 8.89 -25.09
C TRP A 315 3.35 9.62 -25.77
N SER A 316 3.45 10.94 -25.54
CA SER A 316 4.60 11.75 -25.96
C SER A 316 5.66 11.89 -24.87
N ASP A 317 6.87 12.31 -25.27
CA ASP A 317 7.97 12.66 -24.37
C ASP A 317 7.67 13.84 -23.43
N ARG A 318 6.51 14.52 -23.59
CA ARG A 318 6.02 15.54 -22.65
C ARG A 318 5.31 14.93 -21.44
N VAL A 319 4.88 13.68 -21.53
CA VAL A 319 4.18 12.96 -20.46
C VAL A 319 5.12 11.99 -19.77
N VAL A 320 5.61 11.00 -20.52
CA VAL A 320 6.58 10.01 -20.02
C VAL A 320 7.78 9.98 -20.97
N LYS A 321 8.97 10.06 -20.40
CA LYS A 321 10.23 10.11 -21.13
C LYS A 321 11.20 9.05 -20.63
N ASN A 322 11.93 8.43 -21.55
CA ASN A 322 12.99 7.50 -21.22
C ASN A 322 14.26 8.27 -20.83
N ILE A 323 14.76 8.04 -19.62
CA ILE A 323 15.96 8.68 -19.09
C ILE A 323 17.01 7.60 -18.83
N THR A 324 18.20 7.75 -19.43
CA THR A 324 19.26 6.74 -19.35
C THR A 324 20.42 7.22 -18.47
N ARG A 325 20.73 6.42 -17.45
CA ARG A 325 21.89 6.61 -16.56
C ARG A 325 23.04 5.72 -17.03
N LYS A 326 24.11 6.32 -17.56
CA LYS A 326 25.27 5.59 -18.13
C LYS A 326 26.19 4.93 -17.10
N ASN A 327 26.20 5.45 -15.87
CA ASN A 327 27.11 5.03 -14.80
C ASN A 327 26.32 4.42 -13.63
N TRP A 328 25.37 3.52 -13.91
CA TRP A 328 24.62 2.83 -12.86
C TRP A 328 25.51 1.80 -12.16
N MET A 329 25.88 2.06 -10.91
CA MET A 329 26.82 1.20 -10.18
C MET A 329 26.17 -0.13 -9.77
N ILE A 330 26.80 -1.23 -10.14
CA ILE A 330 26.39 -2.62 -9.83
C ILE A 330 27.57 -3.40 -9.26
N ARG A 331 27.35 -4.64 -8.80
CA ARG A 331 28.43 -5.54 -8.36
C ARG A 331 29.52 -5.67 -9.42
N GLY A 332 30.75 -5.33 -9.02
CA GLY A 332 31.94 -5.42 -9.87
C GLY A 332 32.02 -4.45 -11.05
N GLY A 333 31.22 -3.37 -11.11
CA GLY A 333 31.34 -2.38 -12.18
C GLY A 333 30.17 -1.39 -12.31
N TYR A 334 29.95 -0.93 -13.54
CA TYR A 334 28.88 -0.02 -13.92
C TYR A 334 28.15 -0.56 -15.14
N MET A 335 26.89 -0.16 -15.30
CA MET A 335 26.11 -0.43 -16.50
C MET A 335 25.26 0.78 -16.91
N GLU A 336 24.77 0.73 -18.14
CA GLU A 336 23.74 1.65 -18.60
C GLU A 336 22.37 1.11 -18.19
N ARG A 337 21.52 1.97 -17.61
CA ARG A 337 20.14 1.63 -17.25
C ARG A 337 19.20 2.75 -17.67
N THR A 338 18.08 2.38 -18.28
CA THR A 338 17.05 3.30 -18.75
C THR A 338 15.82 3.21 -17.85
N PHE A 339 15.24 4.35 -17.53
CA PHE A 339 14.09 4.49 -16.65
C PHE A 339 12.96 5.21 -17.39
N HIS A 340 11.72 4.80 -17.16
CA HIS A 340 10.54 5.52 -17.63
C HIS A 340 10.16 6.55 -16.57
N MET A 341 10.17 7.83 -16.90
CA MET A 341 9.86 8.90 -15.94
C MET A 341 8.66 9.72 -16.41
N VAL A 342 7.71 9.96 -15.52
CA VAL A 342 6.69 11.00 -15.71
C VAL A 342 7.36 12.36 -15.56
N VAL A 343 7.32 13.16 -16.62
CA VAL A 343 8.02 14.46 -16.74
C VAL A 343 7.06 15.65 -16.80
N THR A 344 5.81 15.45 -16.37
CA THR A 344 4.80 16.51 -16.36
C THR A 344 5.14 17.59 -15.31
N PRO A 345 4.73 18.86 -15.51
CA PRO A 345 5.29 19.99 -14.77
C PRO A 345 5.18 19.92 -13.24
N ARG A 346 4.01 19.57 -12.69
CA ARG A 346 3.80 19.49 -11.24
C ARG A 346 4.46 18.26 -10.65
N VAL A 347 4.41 17.13 -11.36
CA VAL A 347 5.11 15.91 -10.91
C VAL A 347 6.59 16.20 -10.75
N VAL A 348 7.22 16.84 -11.74
CA VAL A 348 8.63 17.27 -11.69
C VAL A 348 8.86 18.22 -10.50
N GLN A 349 7.99 19.20 -10.28
CA GLN A 349 8.12 20.11 -9.14
C GLN A 349 8.08 19.35 -7.80
N GLU A 350 7.06 18.52 -7.57
CA GLU A 350 6.88 17.82 -6.30
C GLU A 350 8.00 16.81 -6.03
N VAL A 351 8.53 16.10 -7.03
CA VAL A 351 9.67 15.18 -6.79
C VAL A 351 10.96 15.93 -6.48
N ARG A 352 11.20 17.08 -7.13
CA ARG A 352 12.38 17.92 -6.84
C ARG A 352 12.32 18.47 -5.42
N ASP A 353 11.16 18.95 -5.01
CA ASP A 353 10.92 19.47 -3.66
C ASP A 353 10.99 18.36 -2.61
N HIS A 354 10.39 17.19 -2.90
CA HIS A 354 10.39 16.04 -1.99
C HIS A 354 11.80 15.51 -1.73
N PHE A 355 12.57 15.22 -2.79
CA PHE A 355 13.94 14.70 -2.65
C PHE A 355 14.96 15.80 -2.34
N ASN A 356 14.62 17.09 -2.47
CA ASN A 356 15.57 18.20 -2.47
C ASN A 356 16.66 18.04 -3.55
N CYS A 357 16.22 17.79 -4.79
CA CYS A 357 17.10 17.59 -5.95
C CYS A 357 16.59 18.36 -7.17
N SER A 358 17.17 19.52 -7.48
CA SER A 358 16.74 20.38 -8.61
C SER A 358 17.01 19.78 -9.99
N GLU A 359 17.94 18.82 -10.10
CA GLU A 359 18.35 18.21 -11.37
C GLU A 359 17.46 17.05 -11.80
N LEU A 360 16.61 16.54 -10.90
CA LEU A 360 15.76 15.38 -11.16
C LEU A 360 14.78 15.67 -12.31
N GLU A 361 14.72 14.80 -13.30
CA GLU A 361 13.97 15.01 -14.55
C GLU A 361 12.49 14.68 -14.43
N GLY A 362 12.10 13.83 -13.48
CA GLY A 362 10.71 13.36 -13.31
C GLY A 362 10.58 12.31 -12.23
N ALA A 363 9.38 11.75 -12.10
CA ALA A 363 9.07 10.64 -11.20
C ALA A 363 9.21 9.30 -11.93
N GLU A 364 10.01 8.39 -11.39
CA GLU A 364 10.21 7.05 -11.99
C GLU A 364 8.94 6.20 -11.88
N LEU A 365 8.59 5.54 -12.99
CA LEU A 365 7.58 4.51 -13.07
C LEU A 365 8.24 3.13 -12.89
N GLU A 366 7.48 2.22 -12.30
CA GLU A 366 7.87 0.83 -12.09
C GLU A 366 8.28 0.13 -13.41
N ASP A 367 9.38 -0.62 -13.38
CA ASP A 367 9.90 -1.39 -14.52
C ASP A 367 9.83 -2.92 -14.33
N GLN A 368 9.33 -3.40 -13.18
CA GLN A 368 9.19 -4.82 -12.84
C GLN A 368 7.72 -5.23 -12.60
N GLY A 369 7.48 -6.51 -12.29
CA GLY A 369 6.14 -7.06 -11.98
C GLY A 369 5.30 -7.49 -13.20
N GLY A 370 5.75 -7.18 -14.42
CA GLY A 370 5.07 -7.51 -15.67
C GLY A 370 4.07 -6.43 -16.11
N ASP A 371 3.31 -6.69 -17.18
CA ASP A 371 2.42 -5.69 -17.82
C ASP A 371 1.38 -5.09 -16.87
N GLY A 372 0.98 -5.85 -15.85
CA GLY A 372 0.03 -5.41 -14.84
C GLY A 372 0.62 -4.50 -13.76
N THR A 373 1.93 -4.31 -13.73
CA THR A 373 2.59 -3.54 -12.67
C THR A 373 3.46 -2.44 -13.28
N ALA A 374 4.27 -2.80 -14.28
CA ALA A 374 5.17 -1.87 -14.95
C ALA A 374 4.41 -0.73 -15.62
N LEU A 375 4.97 0.49 -15.58
CA LEU A 375 4.41 1.73 -16.14
C LEU A 375 3.09 2.24 -15.54
N THR A 376 2.36 1.44 -14.77
CA THR A 376 1.08 1.84 -14.17
C THR A 376 1.22 2.24 -12.70
N HIS A 377 2.43 2.16 -12.16
CA HIS A 377 2.77 2.41 -10.76
C HIS A 377 4.04 3.25 -10.65
N TRP A 378 4.20 3.89 -9.50
CA TRP A 378 5.47 4.51 -9.11
C TRP A 378 6.53 3.46 -8.79
N GLU A 379 7.79 3.76 -9.13
CA GLU A 379 8.96 2.94 -8.82
C GLU A 379 9.14 2.75 -7.31
N LYS A 380 9.06 1.50 -6.84
CA LYS A 380 9.06 1.23 -5.40
C LYS A 380 10.40 1.53 -4.74
N ARG A 381 11.54 1.41 -5.44
CA ARG A 381 12.86 1.72 -4.88
C ARG A 381 12.94 3.15 -4.32
N ILE A 382 12.35 4.13 -5.01
CA ILE A 382 12.45 5.55 -4.63
C ILE A 382 11.18 6.11 -3.98
N PHE A 383 10.06 5.39 -4.02
CA PHE A 383 8.79 5.83 -3.44
C PHE A 383 8.23 4.91 -2.33
N GLU A 384 8.73 3.69 -2.19
CA GLU A 384 8.41 2.67 -1.15
C GLU A 384 6.95 2.63 -0.70
N ASN A 385 6.57 3.34 0.38
CA ASN A 385 5.22 3.34 0.94
C ASN A 385 4.25 4.33 0.28
N GLU A 386 4.61 4.91 -0.87
CA GLU A 386 3.65 5.61 -1.71
C GLU A 386 2.56 4.61 -2.18
N ALA A 387 1.31 5.02 -2.02
CA ALA A 387 0.14 4.18 -2.20
C ALA A 387 -0.03 3.67 -3.64
N MET A 388 0.54 4.33 -4.65
CA MET A 388 0.55 3.92 -6.06
C MET A 388 1.82 3.18 -6.48
N THR A 389 2.58 2.59 -5.54
CA THR A 389 3.61 1.60 -5.87
C THR A 389 2.99 0.23 -6.13
N GLY A 390 3.65 -0.62 -6.93
CA GLY A 390 3.10 -1.89 -7.42
C GLY A 390 2.97 -3.02 -6.39
N THR A 391 3.20 -2.77 -5.10
CA THR A 391 2.95 -3.73 -4.00
C THR A 391 2.52 -2.98 -2.75
N HIS A 392 1.50 -3.48 -2.07
CA HIS A 392 1.02 -2.88 -0.84
C HIS A 392 2.05 -3.03 0.29
N THR A 393 2.40 -1.92 0.92
CA THR A 393 3.26 -1.87 2.12
C THR A 393 2.50 -1.33 3.33
N GLN A 394 3.03 -1.57 4.52
CA GLN A 394 2.41 -1.05 5.74
C GLN A 394 2.42 0.48 5.73
N ASN A 395 1.29 1.12 6.08
CA ASN A 395 1.10 2.56 6.08
C ASN A 395 1.28 3.24 4.69
N SER A 396 0.59 2.73 3.67
CA SER A 396 0.49 3.36 2.36
C SER A 396 0.04 4.82 2.45
N VAL A 397 0.72 5.72 1.72
CA VAL A 397 0.43 7.15 1.70
C VAL A 397 0.13 7.65 0.29
N PHE A 398 -0.97 8.36 0.11
CA PHE A 398 -1.20 9.13 -1.13
C PHE A 398 -0.46 10.46 -1.00
N SER A 399 0.71 10.54 -1.62
CA SER A 399 1.62 11.67 -1.49
C SER A 399 1.23 12.85 -2.37
N ARG A 400 1.88 14.00 -2.16
CA ARG A 400 1.73 15.17 -3.05
C ARG A 400 2.13 14.84 -4.50
N ILE A 401 2.99 13.85 -4.73
CA ILE A 401 3.44 13.42 -6.07
C ILE A 401 2.28 12.78 -6.83
N THR A 402 1.50 11.90 -6.19
CA THR A 402 0.30 11.31 -6.81
C THR A 402 -0.78 12.36 -7.07
N PHE A 403 -0.96 13.32 -6.15
CA PHE A 403 -1.89 14.43 -6.36
C PHE A 403 -1.46 15.32 -7.53
N ALA A 404 -0.16 15.57 -7.68
CA ALA A 404 0.40 16.30 -8.82
C ALA A 404 0.18 15.58 -10.15
N LEU A 405 0.33 14.25 -10.19
CA LEU A 405 -0.01 13.48 -11.38
C LEU A 405 -1.48 13.67 -11.75
N MET A 406 -2.38 13.55 -10.77
CA MET A 406 -3.82 13.71 -11.02
C MET A 406 -4.18 15.11 -11.53
N GLU A 407 -3.49 16.16 -11.08
CA GLU A 407 -3.66 17.51 -11.61
C GLU A 407 -3.05 17.67 -13.02
N ASP A 408 -1.88 17.08 -13.27
CA ASP A 408 -1.20 17.09 -14.57
C ASP A 408 -1.88 16.22 -15.64
N THR A 409 -2.93 15.47 -15.29
CA THR A 409 -3.85 14.89 -16.29
C THR A 409 -4.55 15.97 -17.13
N GLY A 410 -4.69 17.19 -16.60
CA GLY A 410 -5.47 18.28 -17.17
C GLY A 410 -6.99 18.16 -16.94
N TRP A 411 -7.43 17.06 -16.32
CA TRP A 411 -8.84 16.77 -16.02
C TRP A 411 -9.29 17.29 -14.66
N TYR A 412 -8.38 17.28 -13.69
CA TYR A 412 -8.67 17.57 -12.31
C TYR A 412 -7.81 18.72 -11.78
N ARG A 413 -8.25 19.29 -10.66
CA ARG A 413 -7.42 20.13 -9.79
C ARG A 413 -7.37 19.47 -8.43
N ALA A 414 -6.17 19.20 -7.93
CA ALA A 414 -6.00 18.42 -6.71
C ALA A 414 -6.01 19.32 -5.46
N ASN A 415 -6.70 18.89 -4.41
CA ASN A 415 -6.63 19.50 -3.09
C ASN A 415 -5.55 18.81 -2.25
N TYR A 416 -4.34 19.38 -2.27
CA TYR A 416 -3.17 18.84 -1.57
C TYR A 416 -3.30 18.79 -0.04
N GLU A 417 -4.36 19.36 0.57
CA GLU A 417 -4.65 19.18 2.00
C GLU A 417 -4.96 17.72 2.36
N HIS A 418 -5.46 16.93 1.40
CA HIS A 418 -5.71 15.50 1.57
C HIS A 418 -4.47 14.63 1.31
N ALA A 419 -3.37 15.21 0.83
CA ALA A 419 -2.13 14.48 0.60
C ALA A 419 -1.44 14.16 1.94
N THR A 420 -0.97 12.93 2.08
CA THR A 420 -0.24 12.48 3.27
C THR A 420 1.26 12.67 3.06
N PRO A 421 2.03 13.11 4.08
CA PRO A 421 3.47 13.23 3.96
C PRO A 421 4.15 11.88 3.66
N LEU A 422 4.89 11.82 2.57
CA LEU A 422 5.84 10.73 2.30
C LEU A 422 7.15 11.07 3.03
N ASP A 423 7.61 10.18 3.92
CA ASP A 423 8.89 10.35 4.61
C ASP A 423 10.05 9.70 3.84
N TRP A 424 9.74 8.64 3.08
CA TRP A 424 10.73 7.89 2.30
C TRP A 424 11.45 8.80 1.29
N GLY A 425 12.78 8.84 1.36
CA GLY A 425 13.61 9.63 0.45
C GLY A 425 13.61 11.15 0.69
N LYS A 426 12.76 11.67 1.59
CA LYS A 426 12.55 13.11 1.75
C LYS A 426 13.84 13.84 2.13
N GLY A 427 14.24 14.80 1.29
CA GLY A 427 15.41 15.65 1.52
C GLY A 427 16.77 14.94 1.40
N LEU A 428 16.84 13.70 0.89
CA LEU A 428 18.09 12.93 0.77
C LEU A 428 18.97 13.35 -0.42
N GLY A 429 18.47 14.22 -1.30
CA GLY A 429 19.19 14.84 -2.41
C GLY A 429 19.34 13.93 -3.63
N CYS A 430 19.97 14.48 -4.68
CA CYS A 430 20.14 13.81 -5.97
C CYS A 430 20.89 12.49 -5.91
N LYS A 431 21.81 12.34 -4.94
CA LYS A 431 22.53 11.08 -4.70
C LYS A 431 21.62 9.96 -4.21
N PHE A 432 20.44 10.24 -3.70
CA PHE A 432 19.48 9.19 -3.35
C PHE A 432 18.62 8.81 -4.56
N SER A 433 18.08 9.81 -5.26
CA SER A 433 17.12 9.59 -6.33
C SER A 433 17.76 9.11 -7.64
N MET A 434 18.94 9.61 -8.01
CA MET A 434 19.49 9.43 -9.37
C MET A 434 20.53 8.30 -9.52
N VAL A 435 20.92 7.63 -8.43
CA VAL A 435 21.96 6.59 -8.45
C VAL A 435 21.46 5.28 -7.86
N SER A 436 22.22 4.20 -8.06
CA SER A 436 21.85 2.89 -7.50
C SER A 436 21.91 2.89 -5.97
N CYS A 437 21.08 2.06 -5.34
CA CYS A 437 21.14 1.87 -3.89
C CYS A 437 22.52 1.37 -3.43
N LYS A 438 23.23 0.59 -4.26
CA LYS A 438 24.65 0.28 -4.04
C LYS A 438 25.52 1.55 -3.90
N GLN A 439 25.43 2.47 -4.87
CA GLN A 439 26.23 3.69 -4.84
C GLN A 439 25.86 4.56 -3.64
N TRP A 440 24.58 4.62 -3.28
CA TRP A 440 24.13 5.25 -2.04
C TRP A 440 24.79 4.62 -0.81
N LEU A 441 24.68 3.30 -0.63
CA LEU A 441 25.28 2.56 0.50
C LEU A 441 26.78 2.80 0.62
N ASN A 442 27.50 2.76 -0.51
CA ASN A 442 28.92 3.07 -0.57
C ASN A 442 29.22 4.50 -0.12
N SER A 443 28.40 5.48 -0.51
CA SER A 443 28.59 6.88 -0.15
C SER A 443 28.35 7.19 1.33
N GLN A 444 27.60 6.33 2.04
CA GLN A 444 27.34 6.47 3.48
C GLN A 444 28.45 5.83 4.35
N SER A 445 29.37 5.09 3.72
CA SER A 445 30.54 4.50 4.38
C SER A 445 31.77 5.40 4.19
N VAL A 446 32.04 6.33 5.11
CA VAL A 446 33.24 7.17 5.06
C VAL A 446 34.38 6.53 5.86
N THR A 447 35.56 6.45 5.26
CA THR A 447 36.82 6.07 5.93
C THR A 447 37.49 7.34 6.45
N ASN A 448 37.34 7.65 7.73
CA ASN A 448 37.94 8.83 8.36
C ASN A 448 39.40 8.57 8.80
N GLY A 449 40.27 8.05 7.91
CA GLY A 449 41.72 7.93 8.16
C GLY A 449 42.16 7.09 9.38
N THR A 450 41.23 6.60 10.20
CA THR A 450 41.40 5.71 11.33
C THR A 450 40.81 4.34 10.96
N THR A 451 41.32 3.28 11.59
CA THR A 451 40.82 1.91 11.46
C THR A 451 39.37 1.72 11.94
N GLU A 452 38.71 2.77 12.43
CA GLU A 452 37.29 2.76 12.81
C GLU A 452 36.44 3.43 11.72
N LYS A 453 35.57 2.64 11.09
CA LYS A 453 34.54 3.16 10.18
C LYS A 453 33.50 3.94 11.00
N GLU A 454 33.55 5.26 10.98
CA GLU A 454 32.38 6.09 11.34
C GLU A 454 31.32 5.88 10.24
N ARG A 455 30.48 4.87 10.43
CA ARG A 455 29.43 4.54 9.48
C ARG A 455 28.28 5.51 9.68
N LYS A 456 27.99 6.37 8.70
CA LYS A 456 26.71 7.10 8.70
C LYS A 456 25.58 6.08 8.63
N ASN A 457 24.42 6.40 9.20
CA ASN A 457 23.24 5.58 9.06
C ASN A 457 22.88 5.49 7.55
N PRO A 458 22.96 4.31 6.91
CA PRO A 458 22.70 4.16 5.48
C PRO A 458 21.22 4.25 5.12
N ALA A 459 20.35 4.41 6.12
CA ALA A 459 18.91 4.48 5.92
C ALA A 459 18.52 5.49 4.83
N PRO A 460 17.49 5.16 4.03
CA PRO A 460 16.54 4.07 4.25
C PRO A 460 17.01 2.68 3.80
N PHE A 461 18.08 2.59 3.00
CA PHE A 461 18.69 1.31 2.61
C PHE A 461 19.53 0.70 3.74
N CYS A 462 19.77 -0.61 3.69
CA CYS A 462 20.44 -1.35 4.77
C CYS A 462 21.27 -2.53 4.26
N GLU A 463 22.21 -3.00 5.07
CA GLU A 463 23.15 -4.09 4.69
C GLU A 463 23.18 -5.24 5.69
N ARG A 464 22.28 -5.21 6.69
CA ARG A 464 22.24 -6.25 7.71
C ARG A 464 21.43 -7.43 7.17
N ILE A 465 22.11 -8.55 6.96
CA ILE A 465 21.46 -9.79 6.53
C ILE A 465 20.46 -10.21 7.60
N LYS A 466 19.23 -10.47 7.17
CA LYS A 466 18.17 -11.01 8.03
C LYS A 466 18.59 -12.40 8.52
N GLY A 467 18.79 -12.52 9.83
CA GLY A 467 19.24 -13.75 10.48
C GLY A 467 18.29 -14.24 11.56
N ASN A 468 18.56 -15.44 12.08
CA ASN A 468 17.94 -15.97 13.28
C ASN A 468 19.03 -16.18 14.34
N PRO A 469 19.00 -15.51 15.51
CA PRO A 469 17.96 -14.62 16.04
C PRO A 469 17.78 -13.31 15.25
N LEU A 470 16.52 -12.86 15.11
CA LEU A 470 16.21 -11.58 14.46
C LEU A 470 16.71 -10.42 15.31
N ARG A 471 17.47 -9.52 14.69
CA ARG A 471 17.88 -8.26 15.29
C ARG A 471 17.09 -7.10 14.69
N THR A 472 16.22 -6.47 15.48
CA THR A 472 15.41 -5.33 15.05
C THR A 472 16.16 -4.01 15.24
N GLU A 473 15.71 -2.98 14.52
CA GLU A 473 16.25 -1.62 14.57
C GLU A 473 15.10 -0.61 14.65
N CYS A 474 15.41 0.67 14.83
CA CYS A 474 14.42 1.73 14.73
C CYS A 474 14.38 2.36 13.35
N SER A 475 13.17 2.71 12.89
CA SER A 475 13.02 3.52 11.68
C SER A 475 13.74 4.88 11.85
N PRO A 476 14.13 5.58 10.77
CA PRO A 476 14.82 6.87 10.86
C PRO A 476 14.09 7.94 11.67
N ARG A 477 12.74 7.90 11.70
CA ARG A 477 11.88 8.80 12.49
C ARG A 477 11.53 8.25 13.87
N ARG A 478 12.06 7.06 14.21
CA ARG A 478 11.77 6.29 15.43
C ARG A 478 10.28 6.08 15.68
N ASN A 479 9.46 6.05 14.64
CA ASN A 479 8.02 5.82 14.75
C ASN A 479 7.63 4.34 14.71
N ALA A 480 8.55 3.46 14.31
CA ALA A 480 8.31 2.02 14.21
C ALA A 480 9.58 1.22 14.50
N VAL A 481 9.37 -0.02 14.94
CA VAL A 481 10.37 -1.08 14.95
C VAL A 481 10.46 -1.67 13.54
N VAL A 482 11.66 -1.81 13.01
CA VAL A 482 11.92 -2.24 11.62
C VAL A 482 12.97 -3.32 11.55
N LEU A 483 13.04 -3.99 10.41
CA LEU A 483 14.10 -4.96 10.08
C LEU A 483 14.67 -4.65 8.70
N CYS A 484 15.93 -5.01 8.48
CA CYS A 484 16.48 -4.99 7.13
C CYS A 484 15.95 -6.19 6.35
N ASN A 485 15.30 -5.95 5.21
CA ASN A 485 14.72 -7.02 4.38
C ASN A 485 15.75 -7.69 3.45
N LEU A 486 17.05 -7.62 3.79
CA LEU A 486 18.12 -8.27 3.05
C LEU A 486 18.12 -9.78 3.31
N VAL A 487 17.90 -10.56 2.25
CA VAL A 487 17.81 -12.02 2.30
C VAL A 487 18.74 -12.65 1.26
N ARG A 488 18.98 -13.96 1.40
CA ARG A 488 19.60 -14.77 0.35
C ARG A 488 18.49 -15.33 -0.54
N HIS A 489 18.64 -15.17 -1.85
CA HIS A 489 17.79 -15.77 -2.88
C HIS A 489 18.34 -17.13 -3.29
N ASP A 490 17.46 -18.03 -3.74
CA ASP A 490 17.85 -19.37 -4.19
C ASP A 490 18.64 -19.35 -5.50
N THR A 491 18.44 -18.29 -6.31
CA THR A 491 19.10 -18.08 -7.59
C THR A 491 19.96 -16.82 -7.55
N ILE A 492 20.95 -16.77 -8.45
CA ILE A 492 21.76 -15.58 -8.65
C ILE A 492 20.86 -14.46 -9.19
N LEU A 493 20.88 -13.30 -8.52
CA LEU A 493 20.12 -12.15 -8.96
C LEU A 493 20.64 -11.62 -10.31
N PRO A 494 19.78 -11.07 -11.18
CA PRO A 494 20.23 -10.42 -12.41
C PRO A 494 21.29 -9.33 -12.14
N ARG A 495 22.24 -9.15 -13.08
CA ARG A 495 23.36 -8.20 -12.93
C ARG A 495 22.96 -6.79 -12.49
N ALA A 496 21.82 -6.29 -12.98
CA ALA A 496 21.28 -4.97 -12.65
C ALA A 496 20.90 -4.81 -11.17
N TYR A 497 20.62 -5.92 -10.48
CA TYR A 497 20.11 -5.98 -9.11
C TYR A 497 21.11 -6.59 -8.12
N GLN A 498 22.37 -6.78 -8.54
CA GLN A 498 23.44 -7.20 -7.63
C GLN A 498 24.07 -5.98 -6.97
N HIS A 499 23.71 -5.73 -5.71
CA HIS A 499 24.05 -4.47 -5.01
C HIS A 499 25.31 -4.50 -4.16
N PHE A 500 25.95 -5.66 -3.99
CA PHE A 500 27.02 -5.85 -3.01
C PHE A 500 28.30 -6.41 -3.62
N ASP A 501 29.43 -5.73 -3.40
CA ASP A 501 30.75 -6.29 -3.69
C ASP A 501 31.24 -7.21 -2.57
N THR A 502 30.94 -6.86 -1.32
CA THR A 502 31.29 -7.63 -0.12
C THR A 502 30.17 -7.49 0.91
N LEU A 503 29.83 -8.58 1.60
CA LEU A 503 28.92 -8.57 2.75
C LEU A 503 29.57 -9.25 3.96
N PRO A 504 29.37 -8.75 5.20
CA PRO A 504 29.87 -9.40 6.39
C PRO A 504 29.33 -10.84 6.51
N ASN A 505 30.21 -11.79 6.81
CA ASN A 505 29.86 -13.21 6.99
C ASN A 505 29.29 -13.90 5.73
N VAL A 506 29.56 -13.38 4.54
CA VAL A 506 29.23 -14.01 3.26
C VAL A 506 30.52 -14.37 2.54
N ALA A 507 30.58 -15.57 1.94
CA ALA A 507 31.74 -16.03 1.19
C ALA A 507 31.89 -15.24 -0.13
N PRO A 508 33.12 -14.90 -0.57
CA PRO A 508 33.33 -14.21 -1.84
C PRO A 508 32.69 -14.95 -3.00
N GLY A 509 31.87 -14.26 -3.79
CA GLY A 509 31.11 -14.84 -4.91
C GLY A 509 29.64 -15.05 -4.58
N GLU A 510 29.30 -15.35 -3.33
CA GLU A 510 27.92 -15.60 -2.91
C GLU A 510 27.09 -14.32 -2.82
N GLU A 511 27.71 -13.13 -2.78
CA GLU A 511 27.00 -11.84 -2.66
C GLU A 511 26.00 -11.61 -3.80
N ALA A 512 26.21 -12.25 -4.95
CA ALA A 512 25.30 -12.17 -6.09
C ALA A 512 23.92 -12.82 -5.82
N HIS A 513 23.78 -13.62 -4.77
CA HIS A 513 22.49 -14.17 -4.31
C HIS A 513 21.79 -13.25 -3.30
N TYR A 514 22.44 -12.18 -2.83
CA TYR A 514 21.91 -11.34 -1.76
C TYR A 514 21.29 -10.06 -2.30
N GLY A 515 20.07 -9.79 -1.88
CA GLY A 515 19.31 -8.58 -2.20
C GLY A 515 18.12 -8.42 -1.26
N GLY A 516 17.40 -7.32 -1.37
CA GLY A 516 16.12 -7.12 -0.72
C GLY A 516 15.12 -8.21 -1.10
N SER A 517 14.18 -8.53 -0.20
CA SER A 517 13.14 -9.53 -0.46
C SER A 517 12.03 -9.05 -1.40
N VAL A 518 11.91 -7.73 -1.60
CA VAL A 518 10.94 -7.11 -2.51
C VAL A 518 11.59 -6.91 -3.87
N SER A 519 11.11 -7.63 -4.88
CA SER A 519 11.63 -7.52 -6.25
C SER A 519 11.45 -6.10 -6.78
N LEU A 520 10.22 -5.56 -6.79
CA LEU A 520 9.85 -4.22 -7.27
C LEU A 520 10.66 -3.06 -6.69
N ALA A 521 11.36 -3.26 -5.59
CA ALA A 521 12.29 -2.26 -5.05
C ALA A 521 13.68 -2.40 -5.67
N ASP A 522 13.80 -2.89 -6.91
CA ASP A 522 15.05 -3.28 -7.58
C ASP A 522 15.90 -4.30 -6.81
N TYR A 523 15.30 -5.11 -5.93
CA TYR A 523 16.01 -5.88 -4.90
C TYR A 523 16.95 -5.02 -4.03
N CYS A 524 16.75 -3.71 -3.95
CA CYS A 524 17.46 -2.86 -3.01
C CYS A 524 16.99 -3.18 -1.59
N PRO A 525 17.89 -3.55 -0.66
CA PRO A 525 17.50 -3.84 0.72
C PRO A 525 17.29 -2.58 1.52
N TYR A 526 16.21 -2.55 2.30
CA TYR A 526 15.80 -1.40 3.09
C TYR A 526 15.19 -1.77 4.44
N LEU A 527 15.10 -0.77 5.31
CA LEU A 527 14.47 -0.89 6.61
C LEU A 527 12.94 -0.95 6.45
N GLN A 528 12.38 -2.13 6.70
CA GLN A 528 10.98 -2.42 6.47
C GLN A 528 10.21 -2.55 7.81
N GLU A 529 9.04 -1.92 7.89
CA GLU A 529 8.05 -2.22 8.93
C GLU A 529 7.49 -3.63 8.74
N PHE A 530 7.11 -4.29 9.84
CA PHE A 530 6.64 -5.68 9.77
C PHE A 530 5.52 -5.96 10.76
N THR A 531 4.91 -7.13 10.62
CA THR A 531 3.90 -7.61 11.55
C THR A 531 4.35 -8.89 12.24
N TRP A 532 4.06 -8.99 13.53
CA TRP A 532 4.30 -10.19 14.32
C TRP A 532 3.14 -11.16 14.08
N ARG A 533 3.45 -12.40 13.68
CA ARG A 533 2.45 -13.45 13.49
C ARG A 533 2.70 -14.65 14.40
N HIS A 534 1.63 -15.32 14.81
CA HIS A 534 1.71 -16.59 15.55
C HIS A 534 0.74 -17.57 14.92
N LYS A 535 1.25 -18.72 14.43
CA LYS A 535 0.47 -19.71 13.66
C LYS A 535 -0.34 -19.05 12.51
N SER A 536 0.31 -18.17 11.76
CA SER A 536 -0.30 -17.40 10.65
C SER A 536 -1.36 -16.37 11.03
N VAL A 537 -1.69 -16.21 12.32
CA VAL A 537 -2.59 -15.14 12.79
C VAL A 537 -1.79 -13.89 13.13
N LEU A 538 -2.24 -12.74 12.63
CA LEU A 538 -1.69 -11.42 12.97
C LEU A 538 -1.81 -11.15 14.47
N VAL A 539 -0.67 -11.00 15.15
CA VAL A 539 -0.62 -10.67 16.58
C VAL A 539 -0.64 -9.16 16.78
N ARG A 540 0.32 -8.45 16.16
CA ARG A 540 0.51 -6.99 16.27
C ARG A 540 1.40 -6.44 15.14
N GLY A 541 1.27 -5.15 14.83
CA GLY A 541 2.20 -4.40 13.96
C GLY A 541 3.45 -3.93 14.72
N SER A 542 4.32 -3.19 14.02
CA SER A 542 5.58 -2.68 14.57
C SER A 542 5.61 -1.16 14.83
N ARG A 543 4.55 -0.43 14.46
CA ARG A 543 4.44 1.02 14.65
C ARG A 543 4.13 1.39 16.10
N CYS A 544 4.93 2.29 16.67
CA CYS A 544 4.91 2.64 18.10
C CYS A 544 3.68 3.45 18.53
N SER A 545 3.01 4.15 17.60
CA SER A 545 1.88 5.04 17.91
C SER A 545 0.58 4.32 18.25
N TYR A 546 0.45 3.05 17.86
CA TYR A 546 -0.78 2.26 17.99
C TYR A 546 -0.76 1.44 19.27
N GLU A 547 -1.65 1.76 20.21
CA GLU A 547 -1.68 1.16 21.54
C GLU A 547 -1.94 -0.36 21.51
N GLU A 548 -2.74 -0.82 20.53
CA GLU A 548 -3.04 -2.22 20.25
C GLU A 548 -1.80 -3.08 19.94
N ASN A 549 -0.68 -2.44 19.58
CA ASN A 549 0.61 -3.12 19.36
C ASN A 549 1.38 -3.40 20.66
N THR A 550 0.88 -2.97 21.82
CA THR A 550 1.53 -3.24 23.12
C THR A 550 1.55 -4.74 23.41
N PRO A 551 2.72 -5.37 23.63
CA PRO A 551 2.79 -6.79 23.94
C PRO A 551 2.10 -7.14 25.26
N LYS A 552 1.38 -8.27 25.28
CA LYS A 552 0.77 -8.82 26.50
C LYS A 552 1.86 -9.12 27.55
N SER A 553 1.51 -9.00 28.83
CA SER A 553 2.50 -9.00 29.92
C SER A 553 3.36 -10.26 30.03
N ASP A 554 2.84 -11.40 29.58
CA ASP A 554 3.49 -12.71 29.57
C ASP A 554 4.59 -12.82 28.51
N VAL A 555 4.49 -12.05 27.42
CA VAL A 555 5.44 -12.00 26.31
C VAL A 555 6.13 -10.65 26.18
N ASN A 556 5.98 -9.74 27.16
CA ASN A 556 6.58 -8.41 27.14
C ASN A 556 7.91 -8.39 27.91
N PHE A 557 8.95 -9.02 27.37
CA PHE A 557 10.24 -9.14 28.08
C PHE A 557 10.95 -7.80 28.21
N ALA A 558 10.89 -6.95 27.18
CA ALA A 558 11.55 -5.65 27.14
C ALA A 558 10.74 -4.51 27.78
N LEU A 559 9.60 -4.80 28.40
CA LEU A 559 8.70 -3.82 29.04
C LEU A 559 8.26 -2.70 28.07
N GLU A 560 8.04 -3.06 26.81
CA GLU A 560 7.59 -2.15 25.76
C GLU A 560 6.20 -1.56 26.06
N ASN A 561 5.98 -0.34 25.59
CA ASN A 561 4.69 0.34 25.63
C ASN A 561 4.47 1.14 24.35
N TYR A 562 3.32 0.91 23.71
CA TYR A 562 2.91 1.56 22.48
C TYR A 562 1.76 2.54 22.77
N GLY A 563 1.62 3.56 21.94
CA GLY A 563 0.58 4.58 22.04
C GLY A 563 1.04 5.92 21.46
N ALA A 564 0.14 6.90 21.40
CA ALA A 564 0.36 8.18 20.69
C ALA A 564 1.65 8.92 21.06
N HIS A 565 2.13 8.79 22.30
CA HIS A 565 3.37 9.42 22.79
C HIS A 565 4.48 8.38 23.07
N SER A 566 4.65 7.45 22.13
CA SER A 566 5.70 6.41 22.17
C SER A 566 6.57 6.45 20.93
N LYS A 567 7.86 6.18 21.10
CA LYS A 567 8.87 6.11 20.03
C LYS A 567 9.69 4.84 20.15
N CYS A 568 10.35 4.46 19.06
CA CYS A 568 11.27 3.35 18.99
C CYS A 568 12.63 3.77 19.56
N PHE A 569 13.13 2.97 20.49
CA PHE A 569 14.46 3.12 21.05
C PHE A 569 15.28 1.86 20.81
N ASP A 570 16.53 2.03 20.42
CA ASP A 570 17.45 0.92 20.20
C ASP A 570 17.80 0.27 21.54
N HIS A 571 18.03 -1.03 21.52
CA HIS A 571 18.51 -1.77 22.69
C HIS A 571 20.03 -1.89 22.65
N SER A 572 20.64 -2.10 23.82
CA SER A 572 22.06 -2.45 23.91
C SER A 572 22.35 -3.77 23.20
N ASP A 573 23.61 -4.07 22.87
CA ASP A 573 24.01 -5.32 22.21
C ASP A 573 23.71 -6.63 22.99
N ARG A 574 23.15 -6.52 24.20
CA ARG A 574 22.77 -7.65 25.04
C ARG A 574 21.28 -7.95 24.90
N VAL A 575 20.97 -9.24 24.76
CA VAL A 575 19.61 -9.76 24.75
C VAL A 575 18.89 -9.45 26.07
N TRP A 576 17.59 -9.16 25.99
CA TRP A 576 16.75 -9.02 27.18
C TRP A 576 16.52 -10.36 27.88
N GLU A 577 16.74 -10.38 29.20
CA GLU A 577 16.59 -11.54 30.07
C GLU A 577 15.39 -11.34 31.02
N GLN A 578 14.54 -12.36 31.17
CA GLN A 578 13.57 -12.47 32.27
C GLN A 578 14.01 -13.59 33.23
N LYS A 579 14.12 -13.28 34.52
CA LYS A 579 14.50 -14.24 35.56
C LYS A 579 13.44 -14.34 36.64
N SER A 580 13.04 -15.55 36.96
CA SER A 580 12.34 -15.88 38.21
C SER A 580 13.19 -16.85 39.01
N CYS A 581 12.79 -17.15 40.25
CA CYS A 581 13.52 -18.11 41.07
C CYS A 581 13.48 -19.55 40.55
N ARG A 582 12.68 -19.84 39.53
CA ARG A 582 12.55 -21.18 38.94
C ARG A 582 13.06 -21.28 37.51
N GLN A 583 13.09 -20.16 36.78
CA GLN A 583 13.28 -20.16 35.33
C GLN A 583 14.00 -18.89 34.87
N ILE A 584 14.84 -19.03 33.86
CA ILE A 584 15.43 -17.94 33.08
C ILE A 584 14.88 -18.06 31.67
N ARG A 585 14.47 -16.94 31.08
CA ARG A 585 13.99 -16.85 29.70
C ARG A 585 14.74 -15.73 29.00
N GLU A 586 15.20 -16.01 27.79
CA GLU A 586 15.89 -15.03 26.94
C GLU A 586 15.04 -14.82 25.69
N TRP A 587 14.87 -13.56 25.28
CA TRP A 587 14.13 -13.28 24.05
C TRP A 587 15.02 -13.57 22.84
N GLN A 588 14.59 -14.49 21.96
CA GLN A 588 15.23 -14.74 20.67
C GLN A 588 15.26 -13.55 19.69
N HIS A 589 14.56 -12.44 19.95
CA HIS A 589 14.48 -11.28 19.07
C HIS A 589 14.70 -10.03 19.89
N TRP A 590 15.61 -9.17 19.47
CA TRP A 590 16.03 -8.01 20.23
C TRP A 590 16.65 -6.96 19.31
N GLY A 591 16.90 -5.75 19.83
CA GLY A 591 17.66 -4.73 19.12
C GLY A 591 16.96 -3.37 19.10
N SER A 592 15.64 -3.37 19.25
CA SER A 592 14.84 -2.16 19.45
C SER A 592 13.49 -2.49 20.06
N GLY A 593 12.83 -1.48 20.63
CA GLY A 593 11.47 -1.60 21.16
C GLY A 593 10.80 -0.24 21.32
N CYS A 594 9.47 -0.23 21.43
CA CYS A 594 8.72 1.02 21.62
C CYS A 594 8.54 1.35 23.11
N TYR A 595 8.81 2.61 23.46
CA TYR A 595 8.66 3.12 24.82
C TYR A 595 8.00 4.49 24.80
N LYS A 596 7.27 4.79 25.88
CA LYS A 596 6.85 6.16 26.19
C LYS A 596 8.08 7.00 26.48
N TYR A 597 8.00 8.28 26.15
CA TYR A 597 9.05 9.24 26.46
C TYR A 597 8.46 10.51 27.07
N LYS A 598 9.33 11.39 27.57
CA LYS A 598 8.99 12.75 27.99
C LYS A 598 10.12 13.69 27.63
N CYS A 599 9.80 14.89 27.20
CA CYS A 599 10.77 15.95 27.00
C CYS A 599 10.59 16.98 28.12
N GLU A 600 11.46 16.95 29.13
CA GLU A 600 11.34 17.78 30.33
C GLU A 600 12.72 18.23 30.81
N SER A 601 12.80 19.45 31.36
CA SER A 601 14.05 20.03 31.89
C SER A 601 15.18 20.10 30.86
N GLY A 602 14.83 20.29 29.57
CA GLY A 602 15.78 20.30 28.45
C GLY A 602 16.42 18.93 28.14
N ARG A 603 15.84 17.82 28.62
CA ARG A 603 16.34 16.46 28.40
C ARG A 603 15.25 15.50 27.93
N LEU A 604 15.66 14.46 27.23
CA LEU A 604 14.82 13.32 26.90
C LEU A 604 14.79 12.35 28.08
N HIS A 605 13.61 11.89 28.45
CA HIS A 605 13.39 10.84 29.44
C HIS A 605 12.65 9.67 28.80
N ILE A 606 13.13 8.46 29.01
CA ILE A 606 12.53 7.22 28.51
C ILE A 606 11.80 6.54 29.66
N VAL A 607 10.53 6.20 29.45
CA VAL A 607 9.69 5.54 30.46
C VAL A 607 9.67 4.04 30.21
N VAL A 608 10.26 3.28 31.12
CA VAL A 608 10.31 1.80 31.06
C VAL A 608 9.53 1.22 32.24
N GLY A 609 8.44 0.52 31.93
CA GLY A 609 7.45 0.16 32.94
C GLY A 609 6.80 1.41 33.55
N ASN A 610 7.02 1.64 34.84
CA ASN A 610 6.51 2.82 35.57
C ASN A 610 7.63 3.78 36.00
N TYR A 611 8.85 3.59 35.49
CA TYR A 611 10.03 4.34 35.91
C TYR A 611 10.55 5.19 34.76
N SER A 612 10.99 6.41 35.09
CA SER A 612 11.56 7.36 34.15
C SER A 612 13.08 7.32 34.21
N TYR A 613 13.72 7.26 33.06
CA TYR A 613 15.17 7.22 32.92
C TYR A 613 15.65 8.40 32.07
N THR A 614 16.66 9.13 32.53
CA THR A 614 17.13 10.36 31.88
C THR A 614 18.23 10.09 30.88
N CYS A 615 18.11 10.64 29.68
CA CYS A 615 19.17 10.68 28.69
C CYS A 615 20.00 11.96 28.84
N TYR A 616 21.26 11.80 29.25
CA TYR A 616 22.24 12.88 29.41
C TYR A 616 23.00 13.16 28.11
N HIS A 617 23.31 12.13 27.34
CA HIS A 617 23.97 12.24 26.04
C HIS A 617 23.51 11.13 25.07
N ALA A 618 23.78 11.32 23.78
CA ALA A 618 23.54 10.29 22.77
C ALA A 618 24.41 9.05 23.05
N SER A 619 23.89 7.87 22.69
CA SER A 619 24.53 6.57 22.89
C SER A 619 24.70 6.15 24.36
N GLN A 620 24.14 6.89 25.32
CA GLN A 620 24.07 6.44 26.72
C GLN A 620 23.24 5.16 26.82
N VAL A 621 23.77 4.13 27.48
CA VAL A 621 23.04 2.88 27.73
C VAL A 621 22.39 2.91 29.10
N LEU A 622 21.05 2.94 29.12
CA LEU A 622 20.24 2.85 30.33
C LEU A 622 20.11 1.38 30.74
N GLN A 623 20.72 1.00 31.85
CA GLN A 623 20.62 -0.36 32.40
C GLN A 623 19.28 -0.54 33.11
N ILE A 624 18.44 -1.43 32.59
CA ILE A 624 17.10 -1.69 33.11
C ILE A 624 17.11 -2.95 33.96
N ARG A 625 16.65 -2.85 35.21
CA ARG A 625 16.49 -3.97 36.15
C ARG A 625 15.22 -3.78 36.99
N ILE A 626 14.12 -4.38 36.54
CA ILE A 626 12.78 -4.17 37.12
C ILE A 626 12.09 -5.52 37.41
N ILE A 627 11.57 -5.70 38.62
CA ILE A 627 10.69 -6.83 38.95
C ILE A 627 9.24 -6.47 38.64
N LYS A 628 8.58 -7.29 37.80
CA LYS A 628 7.16 -7.17 37.47
C LYS A 628 6.52 -8.56 37.50
N LYS A 629 5.42 -8.71 38.25
CA LYS A 629 4.70 -10.00 38.41
C LYS A 629 5.61 -11.19 38.78
N GLY A 630 6.62 -10.98 39.63
CA GLY A 630 7.54 -12.02 40.09
C GLY A 630 8.70 -12.36 39.14
N TRP A 631 8.84 -11.65 38.03
CA TRP A 631 9.95 -11.80 37.08
C TRP A 631 10.83 -10.55 37.10
N LEU A 632 12.15 -10.73 37.22
CA LEU A 632 13.16 -9.71 37.02
C LEU A 632 13.45 -9.56 35.53
N HIS A 633 13.10 -8.41 34.96
CA HIS A 633 13.44 -8.01 33.60
C HIS A 633 14.78 -7.28 33.61
N LYS A 634 15.73 -7.74 32.80
CA LYS A 634 17.07 -7.19 32.69
C LYS A 634 17.42 -6.93 31.22
N GLY A 635 17.81 -5.70 30.91
CA GLY A 635 18.21 -5.31 29.55
C GLY A 635 18.78 -3.90 29.50
N GLY A 636 19.02 -3.39 28.29
CA GLY A 636 19.56 -2.05 28.08
C GLY A 636 18.82 -1.30 26.98
N VAL A 637 18.49 -0.03 27.22
CA VAL A 637 17.90 0.89 26.24
C VAL A 637 18.92 1.99 25.92
N VAL A 638 19.11 2.30 24.64
CA VAL A 638 20.10 3.27 24.17
C VAL A 638 19.43 4.61 23.91
N CYS A 639 19.99 5.67 24.50
CA CYS A 639 19.51 7.03 24.33
C CYS A 639 19.89 7.60 22.95
N PRO A 640 18.92 8.07 22.15
CA PRO A 640 19.21 8.81 20.94
C PRO A 640 19.65 10.24 21.25
N PRO A 641 20.17 10.98 20.26
CA PRO A 641 20.30 12.43 20.35
C PRO A 641 18.97 13.08 20.76
N CYS A 642 18.98 13.91 21.81
CA CYS A 642 17.78 14.59 22.32
C CYS A 642 17.01 15.35 21.22
N ARG A 643 17.75 16.00 20.30
CA ARG A 643 17.15 16.77 19.20
C ARG A 643 16.40 15.91 18.18
N GLU A 644 16.65 14.60 18.12
CA GLU A 644 15.95 13.70 17.21
C GLU A 644 14.51 13.42 17.69
N VAL A 645 14.28 13.46 19.00
CA VAL A 645 12.98 13.13 19.62
C VAL A 645 12.27 14.37 20.15
N CYS A 646 12.99 15.27 20.83
CA CYS A 646 12.40 16.36 21.61
C CYS A 646 12.46 17.74 20.94
N LYS A 647 13.04 17.88 19.74
CA LYS A 647 13.26 19.19 19.11
C LYS A 647 11.97 20.00 18.95
N GLU A 648 10.93 19.38 18.39
CA GLU A 648 9.65 20.05 18.13
C GLU A 648 8.92 20.41 19.43
N GLU A 649 8.91 19.50 20.41
CA GLU A 649 8.23 19.68 21.70
C GLU A 649 8.94 20.71 22.61
N PHE A 650 10.26 20.85 22.52
CA PHE A 650 10.96 21.92 23.21
C PHE A 650 10.80 23.26 22.49
N ALA A 651 10.84 23.27 21.16
CA ALA A 651 10.63 24.49 20.39
C ALA A 651 9.26 25.12 20.66
N SER A 652 8.20 24.32 20.81
CA SER A 652 6.85 24.81 21.14
C SER A 652 6.76 25.46 22.54
N ARG A 653 7.70 25.15 23.44
CA ARG A 653 7.82 25.73 24.79
C ARG A 653 8.97 26.73 24.92
N ASN A 654 9.61 27.10 23.81
CA ASN A 654 10.80 27.95 23.79
C ASN A 654 11.97 27.40 24.65
N GLU A 655 12.07 26.08 24.74
CA GLU A 655 13.15 25.34 25.40
C GLU A 655 14.11 24.74 24.36
N TYR A 656 15.26 24.24 24.80
CA TYR A 656 16.20 23.53 23.94
C TYR A 656 16.83 22.32 24.63
N CYS A 657 17.25 21.35 23.83
CA CYS A 657 18.02 20.20 24.32
C CYS A 657 19.36 20.66 24.88
N LYS A 658 19.60 20.37 26.17
CA LYS A 658 20.88 20.58 26.83
C LYS A 658 21.99 19.74 26.19
N GLY A 659 23.24 20.17 26.38
CA GLY A 659 24.42 19.42 25.94
C GLY A 659 24.63 18.11 26.71
N GLY A 660 25.63 17.34 26.25
CA GLY A 660 26.08 16.14 26.95
C GLY A 660 26.66 16.48 28.31
N GLU A 661 26.18 15.81 29.35
CA GLU A 661 26.68 15.89 30.73
C GLU A 661 26.98 14.47 31.24
N GLU A 662 27.75 14.38 32.33
CA GLU A 662 28.02 13.09 32.97
C GLU A 662 26.70 12.49 33.52
N PRO A 663 26.38 11.24 33.19
CA PRO A 663 25.15 10.62 33.64
C PRO A 663 25.17 10.37 35.15
N LEU A 664 24.00 10.45 35.77
CA LEU A 664 23.84 10.07 37.16
C LEU A 664 24.26 8.61 37.39
N PRO A 665 24.82 8.28 38.57
CA PRO A 665 25.16 6.92 38.96
C PRO A 665 23.98 5.94 38.75
N PRO A 666 24.21 4.75 38.15
CA PRO A 666 23.13 3.80 37.81
C PRO A 666 22.28 3.34 39.00
N ASN A 667 22.82 3.41 40.23
CA ASN A 667 22.11 3.07 41.47
C ASN A 667 21.02 4.08 41.86
N LEU A 668 20.96 5.26 41.23
CA LEU A 668 19.86 6.22 41.40
C LEU A 668 18.62 5.85 40.58
N TYR A 669 18.78 4.97 39.58
CA TYR A 669 17.66 4.38 38.87
C TYR A 669 17.20 3.07 39.54
N ARG A 670 15.99 2.62 39.19
CA ARG A 670 15.42 1.37 39.72
C ARG A 670 16.36 0.20 39.39
N ASN A 671 16.84 -0.48 40.44
CA ASN A 671 17.77 -1.59 40.31
C ASN A 671 17.33 -2.77 41.18
N ASP A 672 16.35 -3.54 40.69
CA ASP A 672 15.83 -4.68 41.42
C ASP A 672 16.80 -5.87 41.48
N ILE A 673 16.78 -6.55 42.62
CA ILE A 673 17.55 -7.78 42.88
C ILE A 673 16.56 -8.90 43.16
N LEU A 674 16.62 -9.96 42.35
CA LEU A 674 15.82 -11.16 42.56
C LEU A 674 16.44 -11.98 43.69
N THR A 675 15.79 -12.00 44.84
CA THR A 675 16.18 -12.85 45.99
C THR A 675 15.35 -14.12 46.01
N CYS A 676 16.01 -15.27 45.92
CA CYS A 676 15.35 -16.58 45.92
C CYS A 676 15.63 -17.29 47.23
N SER A 677 14.61 -17.41 48.09
CA SER A 677 14.70 -18.21 49.30
C SER A 677 14.67 -19.68 48.92
N ALA A 678 15.70 -20.45 49.32
CA ALA A 678 15.59 -21.90 49.36
C ALA A 678 14.54 -22.22 50.43
N VAL A 679 13.34 -22.63 50.02
CA VAL A 679 12.42 -23.27 50.95
C VAL A 679 13.06 -24.61 51.29
N THR A 680 13.81 -24.66 52.39
CA THR A 680 14.03 -25.92 53.08
C THR A 680 12.64 -26.43 53.42
N LEU A 681 12.17 -27.44 52.69
CA LEU A 681 11.06 -28.27 53.13
C LEU A 681 11.48 -28.87 54.46
N THR A 682 11.19 -28.17 55.57
CA THR A 682 11.03 -28.86 56.85
C THR A 682 9.82 -29.75 56.65
N SER A 683 10.09 -30.98 56.21
CA SER A 683 9.07 -32.00 56.06
C SER A 683 8.32 -32.09 57.40
N PRO A 684 6.98 -31.96 57.44
CA PRO A 684 6.21 -32.18 58.67
C PRO A 684 6.44 -33.59 59.24
N ALA A 685 7.02 -34.49 58.45
CA ALA A 685 7.36 -35.85 58.84
C ALA A 685 8.24 -35.93 60.10
N PHE A 686 9.15 -34.97 60.35
CA PHE A 686 10.01 -35.04 61.55
C PHE A 686 9.30 -34.61 62.84
N LEU A 687 8.30 -33.71 62.76
CA LEU A 687 7.49 -33.31 63.92
C LEU A 687 6.43 -34.38 64.26
N VAL A 688 5.91 -35.09 63.26
CA VAL A 688 4.96 -36.19 63.48
C VAL A 688 5.65 -37.43 64.08
N THR A 689 6.90 -37.74 63.69
CA THR A 689 7.67 -38.83 64.33
C THR A 689 8.09 -38.51 65.76
N ALA A 690 8.32 -37.23 66.11
CA ALA A 690 8.63 -36.85 67.49
C ALA A 690 7.41 -36.92 68.41
N ILE A 691 6.22 -36.54 67.90
CA ILE A 691 4.97 -36.58 68.67
C ILE A 691 4.44 -38.02 68.81
N LEU A 692 4.56 -38.87 67.77
CA LEU A 692 4.16 -40.29 67.87
C LEU A 692 5.05 -41.10 68.84
N ASN A 693 6.35 -40.81 68.91
CA ASN A 693 7.23 -41.48 69.87
C ASN A 693 6.97 -41.04 71.34
N LEU A 694 6.50 -39.81 71.57
CA LEU A 694 6.09 -39.38 72.92
C LEU A 694 4.78 -40.04 73.36
N ILE A 695 3.83 -40.26 72.44
CA ILE A 695 2.54 -40.89 72.76
C ILE A 695 2.71 -42.39 73.05
N PHE A 696 3.63 -43.09 72.36
CA PHE A 696 3.93 -44.50 72.65
C PHE A 696 4.77 -44.73 73.92
N SER A 697 5.40 -43.70 74.49
CA SER A 697 6.14 -43.80 75.76
C SER A 697 5.27 -43.59 77.01
N LEU A 698 4.00 -43.18 76.87
CA LEU A 698 3.06 -42.94 77.97
C LEU A 698 1.98 -44.03 78.10
N GLN A 699 2.10 -45.12 77.35
CA GLN A 699 1.31 -46.35 77.53
C GLN A 699 2.23 -47.56 77.72
N LYS A 700 2.99 -47.55 78.81
CA LYS A 700 3.49 -48.75 79.50
C LYS A 700 3.58 -48.51 80.99
#